data_AF-A0A7S2D5D1-F1
#
_entry.id   AF-A0A7S2D5D1-F1
#
_cell.length_a   1.000
_cell.length_b   1.000
_cell.length_c   1.000
_cell.angle_alpha   90.00
_cell.angle_beta   90.00
_cell.angle_gamma   90.00
#
_symmetry.space_group_name_H-M   'P 1'
#
loop_
_entity.id
_entity.type
_entity.pdbx_description
1 polymer ?
#
loop_
_entity_poly.entity_id
_entity_poly.type
_entity_poly.pdbx_seq_one_letter_code
_entity_poly.pdbx_strand_id
1 'polypeptide(L)'
;MPLGLFLYFCFLSSVLAFPCRSFAPSKRSLTFSELRTITRAVSMNTQIIFAGEASESILRFAKSVKKDDFDIGTFHCPQIETLITNGGNRYDGEPMPLNDIMSIKKIPVILVASIPSANLDSDSPVHTLVRACAAYGNERFLVVVDESDLASCTASLSAPQRKRLALKALKAANAYDSELLLLMESSIQATVLVIGGGGREHAIAVKLSESPEVGRVLVAPGNGGTSRIPKVSNLDVNPSDQRAVVDAARSYGASLVVVGPEVPLAEGLADALNQAHIPCFGPTKEAARLESSKAFARDFLQRHNIPSPRYQVFTDLAKAEAYVRDASWRLVVKCDGLAAGKGVLLPETPEETIEALRSCMVESSFGEAGNKVVLEEFLEGEEVSLLAFSDGKTVVGMPGAADHKRALDGDLGLNTGGMGAYAPAPNLTPKIRRTAMEMLQRTVTKMAEEGRPYVGVLYAGLMIDKTDKLPKFLEFNCRFGDPETQVLLPLLASDLLTVFRSCTEGTLTSDTVQWHSGAACTVVKAAEGYPNSGYPKGMEICGLEAANEIDGVSVFHAGTVMDKESSKVTSSGGRVLAVTGVGEDLPAAIAKAYEGAGVVSFPQQHMRTDIGRKALRRPVRIGVLGSTRGTDLQAIIDAVAGGTLSG
;
A
#
# COMPACT_ATOMS: atom_id res chain seq x y z
N MET A 1 -4.78 -53.19 32.70
CA MET A 1 -5.89 -53.52 31.77
C MET A 1 -7.09 -52.63 32.09
N PRO A 2 -7.98 -52.29 31.15
CA PRO A 2 -7.73 -51.74 29.80
C PRO A 2 -8.82 -50.70 29.39
N LEU A 3 -8.66 -50.01 28.26
CA LEU A 3 -9.71 -49.56 27.32
C LEU A 3 -9.02 -48.65 26.27
N GLY A 4 -8.97 -48.90 24.96
CA GLY A 4 -9.57 -49.93 24.12
C GLY A 4 -10.43 -49.33 22.98
N LEU A 5 -9.84 -49.20 21.77
CA LEU A 5 -10.43 -49.17 20.39
C LEU A 5 -11.44 -48.05 20.00
N PHE A 6 -11.75 -47.66 18.73
CA PHE A 6 -11.84 -48.34 17.40
C PHE A 6 -11.85 -47.33 16.17
N LEU A 7 -11.23 -47.75 15.04
CA LEU A 7 -11.43 -47.56 13.55
C LEU A 7 -12.14 -46.37 12.84
N TYR A 8 -11.62 -46.00 11.64
CA TYR A 8 -12.35 -45.87 10.34
C TYR A 8 -11.43 -45.97 9.08
N PHE A 9 -11.96 -46.42 7.94
CA PHE A 9 -11.30 -46.81 6.66
C PHE A 9 -11.71 -45.89 5.47
N CYS A 10 -10.87 -45.77 4.42
CA CYS A 10 -11.27 -45.80 2.98
C CYS A 10 -10.07 -45.84 1.98
N PHE A 11 -10.22 -46.63 0.91
CA PHE A 11 -9.31 -46.99 -0.22
C PHE A 11 -8.99 -45.83 -1.20
N LEU A 12 -7.93 -45.83 -2.06
CA LEU A 12 -7.68 -46.71 -3.22
C LEU A 12 -6.22 -46.66 -3.75
N SER A 13 -5.81 -47.80 -4.31
CA SER A 13 -4.53 -48.25 -4.89
C SER A 13 -4.08 -47.62 -6.22
N SER A 14 -2.77 -47.55 -6.50
CA SER A 14 -2.05 -48.44 -7.46
C SER A 14 -0.62 -47.98 -7.87
N VAL A 15 0.36 -48.87 -7.63
CA VAL A 15 1.41 -49.40 -8.54
C VAL A 15 2.17 -48.45 -9.48
N LEU A 16 3.50 -48.37 -9.35
CA LEU A 16 4.49 -48.83 -10.35
C LEU A 16 5.93 -48.70 -9.82
N ALA A 17 6.68 -49.81 -9.92
CA ALA A 17 8.09 -49.98 -9.55
C ALA A 17 9.02 -49.70 -10.73
N PHE A 18 10.26 -49.22 -10.52
CA PHE A 18 11.48 -49.58 -11.30
C PHE A 18 12.78 -49.23 -10.52
N PRO A 19 13.93 -49.90 -10.79
CA PRO A 19 15.01 -50.17 -9.84
C PRO A 19 16.27 -49.27 -9.96
N CYS A 20 17.07 -49.35 -8.90
CA CYS A 20 18.33 -48.66 -8.59
C CYS A 20 19.41 -48.59 -9.68
N ARG A 21 20.25 -47.54 -9.59
CA ARG A 21 21.71 -47.62 -9.82
C ARG A 21 22.51 -46.97 -8.69
N SER A 22 23.60 -47.64 -8.36
CA SER A 22 24.51 -47.50 -7.22
C SER A 22 25.48 -46.32 -7.29
N PHE A 23 25.65 -45.59 -6.19
CA PHE A 23 26.89 -44.86 -5.85
C PHE A 23 27.08 -44.83 -4.32
N ALA A 24 28.31 -45.07 -3.85
CA ALA A 24 28.67 -45.11 -2.44
C ALA A 24 29.15 -43.73 -1.95
N PRO A 25 28.65 -43.20 -0.81
CA PRO A 25 29.24 -42.02 -0.16
C PRO A 25 29.90 -42.36 1.19
N SER A 26 30.97 -41.62 1.50
CA SER A 26 31.75 -41.65 2.73
C SER A 26 30.91 -41.21 3.95
N LYS A 27 30.80 -42.08 4.96
CA LYS A 27 30.09 -41.84 6.22
C LYS A 27 31.04 -41.25 7.28
N ARG A 28 30.77 -40.07 7.85
CA ARG A 28 31.33 -39.66 9.16
C ARG A 28 30.20 -39.38 10.14
N SER A 29 30.21 -40.13 11.23
CA SER A 29 29.21 -40.08 12.31
C SER A 29 29.67 -39.22 13.49
N LEU A 30 28.72 -38.60 14.20
CA LEU A 30 28.94 -37.88 15.46
C LEU A 30 29.70 -38.71 16.50
N THR A 31 30.61 -38.08 17.24
CA THR A 31 31.43 -38.74 18.26
C THR A 31 30.72 -38.80 19.61
N PHE A 32 31.10 -39.76 20.45
CA PHE A 32 30.53 -39.95 21.80
C PHE A 32 30.72 -38.72 22.71
N SER A 33 31.77 -37.93 22.49
CA SER A 33 32.07 -36.69 23.22
C SER A 33 31.05 -35.58 22.92
N GLU A 34 30.68 -35.44 21.65
CA GLU A 34 29.72 -34.43 21.18
C GLU A 34 28.31 -34.69 21.73
N LEU A 35 27.87 -35.95 21.73
CA LEU A 35 26.55 -36.35 22.23
C LEU A 35 26.37 -36.09 23.74
N ARG A 36 27.45 -36.23 24.51
CA ARG A 36 27.45 -36.00 25.97
C ARG A 36 27.35 -34.52 26.34
N THR A 37 27.83 -33.64 25.46
CA THR A 37 27.71 -32.18 25.60
C THR A 37 26.27 -31.72 25.39
N ILE A 38 25.57 -32.32 24.40
CA ILE A 38 24.15 -32.06 24.11
C ILE A 38 23.27 -32.42 25.33
N THR A 39 23.50 -33.57 25.95
CA THR A 39 22.69 -34.01 27.11
C THR A 39 22.89 -33.14 28.35
N ARG A 40 24.07 -32.55 28.53
CA ARG A 40 24.37 -31.63 29.63
C ARG A 40 23.73 -30.25 29.46
N ALA A 41 23.41 -29.84 28.24
CA ALA A 41 22.85 -28.52 27.93
C ALA A 41 21.32 -28.45 28.05
N VAL A 42 20.67 -29.58 28.34
CA VAL A 42 19.22 -29.77 28.21
C VAL A 42 18.60 -30.12 29.57
N SER A 43 17.44 -29.57 29.88
CA SER A 43 16.74 -29.82 31.17
C SER A 43 16.24 -31.27 31.29
N MET A 44 16.05 -31.76 32.52
CA MET A 44 15.57 -33.12 32.83
C MET A 44 14.19 -33.50 32.25
N ASN A 45 13.45 -32.57 31.65
CA ASN A 45 12.16 -32.81 31.01
C ASN A 45 12.22 -32.46 29.52
N THR A 46 13.11 -33.07 28.74
CA THR A 46 13.20 -32.82 27.30
C THR A 46 13.35 -34.13 26.55
N GLN A 47 12.50 -34.38 25.56
CA GLN A 47 12.60 -35.57 24.71
C GLN A 47 13.59 -35.30 23.57
N ILE A 48 14.48 -36.25 23.29
CA ILE A 48 15.45 -36.15 22.19
C ILE A 48 15.07 -37.18 21.14
N ILE A 49 14.75 -36.72 19.93
CA ILE A 49 14.38 -37.56 18.80
C ILE A 49 15.52 -37.50 17.76
N PHE A 50 16.03 -38.68 17.40
CA PHE A 50 17.04 -38.84 16.37
C PHE A 50 16.39 -39.31 15.08
N ALA A 51 16.67 -38.63 13.97
CA ALA A 51 16.15 -38.99 12.65
C ALA A 51 17.31 -39.17 11.65
N GLY A 52 17.56 -40.41 11.21
CA GLY A 52 18.62 -40.80 10.26
C GLY A 52 19.27 -42.16 10.56
N GLU A 53 20.20 -42.62 9.71
CA GLU A 53 21.04 -43.80 10.00
C GLU A 53 21.88 -43.53 11.27
N ALA A 54 21.54 -44.20 12.38
CA ALA A 54 22.29 -44.08 13.61
C ALA A 54 23.58 -44.90 13.52
N SER A 55 24.73 -44.24 13.66
CA SER A 55 26.00 -44.93 13.84
C SER A 55 26.00 -45.81 15.10
N GLU A 56 26.86 -46.84 15.13
CA GLU A 56 27.02 -47.72 16.29
C GLU A 56 27.35 -46.94 17.58
N SER A 57 28.03 -45.80 17.44
CA SER A 57 28.35 -44.83 18.51
C SER A 57 27.10 -44.16 19.09
N ILE A 58 26.13 -43.79 18.25
CA ILE A 58 24.84 -43.20 18.64
C ILE A 58 23.98 -44.25 19.36
N LEU A 59 23.97 -45.49 18.85
CA LEU A 59 23.26 -46.61 19.48
C LEU A 59 23.85 -46.99 20.85
N ARG A 60 25.18 -46.96 21.02
CA ARG A 60 25.85 -47.18 22.31
C ARG A 60 25.57 -46.05 23.30
N PHE A 61 25.54 -44.80 22.82
CA PHE A 61 25.17 -43.63 23.62
C PHE A 61 23.71 -43.71 24.11
N ALA A 62 22.75 -43.99 23.23
CA ALA A 62 21.34 -44.18 23.59
C ALA A 62 21.14 -45.30 24.64
N LYS A 63 21.92 -46.38 24.55
CA LYS A 63 21.95 -47.44 25.58
C LYS A 63 22.57 -46.97 26.90
N SER A 64 23.51 -46.04 26.88
CA SER A 64 24.18 -45.50 28.09
C SER A 64 23.36 -44.45 28.84
N VAL A 65 22.42 -43.77 28.15
CA VAL A 65 21.49 -42.78 28.73
C VAL A 65 20.22 -43.44 29.31
N LYS A 66 20.03 -44.75 29.07
CA LYS A 66 18.86 -45.54 29.50
C LYS A 66 18.75 -45.83 31.01
N LYS A 67 19.50 -45.11 31.85
CA LYS A 67 19.28 -45.06 33.30
C LYS A 67 18.54 -43.76 33.62
N ASP A 68 17.22 -43.88 33.67
CA ASP A 68 16.26 -43.01 34.36
C ASP A 68 16.08 -41.54 33.94
N ASP A 69 16.90 -40.96 33.06
CA ASP A 69 16.88 -39.50 32.85
C ASP A 69 16.25 -39.00 31.53
N PHE A 70 15.96 -39.84 30.53
CA PHE A 70 15.38 -39.39 29.23
C PHE A 70 14.49 -40.45 28.54
N ASP A 71 13.35 -40.00 27.98
CA ASP A 71 12.44 -40.84 27.20
C ASP A 71 12.83 -40.78 25.70
N ILE A 72 13.56 -41.78 25.21
CA ILE A 72 14.11 -41.81 23.84
C ILE A 72 13.26 -42.75 22.98
N GLY A 73 12.49 -42.19 22.04
CA GLY A 73 11.77 -42.94 21.01
C GLY A 73 12.55 -43.02 19.70
N THR A 74 12.81 -44.24 19.21
CA THR A 74 13.31 -44.51 17.86
C THR A 74 12.13 -44.78 16.92
N PHE A 75 12.00 -43.99 15.83
CA PHE A 75 11.03 -44.24 14.76
C PHE A 75 11.72 -44.86 13.54
N HIS A 76 11.14 -45.96 13.05
CA HIS A 76 11.70 -46.84 12.03
C HIS A 76 11.48 -46.29 10.60
N CYS A 77 12.51 -46.34 9.75
CA CYS A 77 12.39 -46.27 8.29
C CYS A 77 13.06 -47.54 7.71
N PRO A 78 12.40 -48.35 6.87
CA PRO A 78 12.86 -49.71 6.59
C PRO A 78 13.91 -49.75 5.49
N GLN A 79 15.16 -50.08 5.84
CA GLN A 79 16.12 -50.95 5.10
C GLN A 79 17.51 -50.94 5.77
N ILE A 80 17.66 -51.57 6.95
CA ILE A 80 18.91 -52.24 7.38
C ILE A 80 18.49 -53.39 8.30
N GLU A 81 18.59 -54.63 7.82
CA GLU A 81 18.17 -55.83 8.54
C GLU A 81 19.12 -56.23 9.68
N THR A 82 18.52 -56.91 10.67
CA THR A 82 19.08 -57.93 11.57
C THR A 82 19.98 -57.52 12.73
N LEU A 83 19.36 -57.30 13.91
CA LEU A 83 19.70 -57.79 15.26
C LEU A 83 18.81 -57.01 16.25
N ILE A 84 17.73 -57.55 16.79
CA ILE A 84 17.70 -58.33 18.05
C ILE A 84 16.29 -58.92 18.19
N THR A 85 16.17 -60.24 18.29
CA THR A 85 14.94 -60.98 18.57
C THR A 85 14.63 -61.04 20.07
N ASN A 86 13.38 -60.76 20.47
CA ASN A 86 12.52 -61.70 21.22
C ASN A 86 11.17 -61.07 21.61
N GLY A 87 10.09 -61.76 21.24
CA GLY A 87 8.71 -61.43 21.61
C GLY A 87 7.88 -61.07 20.38
N GLY A 88 7.13 -62.04 19.86
CA GLY A 88 6.47 -61.96 18.56
C GLY A 88 5.42 -60.86 18.44
N ASN A 89 5.59 -60.03 17.41
CA ASN A 89 4.59 -59.70 16.38
C ASN A 89 5.28 -58.73 15.41
N ARG A 90 5.28 -59.07 14.11
CA ARG A 90 5.68 -58.14 13.04
C ARG A 90 4.73 -56.93 13.11
N TYR A 91 5.29 -55.74 13.18
CA TYR A 91 4.54 -54.50 13.06
C TYR A 91 4.88 -53.88 11.70
N ASP A 92 4.02 -54.12 10.71
CA ASP A 92 4.13 -53.56 9.37
C ASP A 92 3.51 -52.14 9.35
N GLY A 93 4.04 -51.23 10.17
CA GLY A 93 3.45 -49.92 10.43
C GLY A 93 3.83 -48.84 9.41
N GLU A 94 2.83 -48.22 8.79
CA GLU A 94 2.94 -46.97 8.04
C GLU A 94 3.34 -45.75 8.92
N PRO A 95 3.83 -44.64 8.32
CA PRO A 95 4.18 -43.43 9.05
C PRO A 95 3.03 -42.90 9.91
N MET A 96 3.36 -42.44 11.11
CA MET A 96 2.37 -41.86 12.02
C MET A 96 1.77 -40.57 11.44
N PRO A 97 0.43 -40.38 11.48
CA PRO A 97 -0.20 -39.14 11.06
C PRO A 97 0.27 -37.95 11.90
N LEU A 98 0.44 -36.79 11.25
CA LEU A 98 0.91 -35.54 11.87
C LEU A 98 0.11 -35.15 13.12
N ASN A 99 -1.19 -35.46 13.15
CA ASN A 99 -2.10 -35.17 14.27
C ASN A 99 -1.76 -35.95 15.55
N ASP A 100 -1.17 -37.13 15.46
CA ASP A 100 -0.79 -37.94 16.63
C ASP A 100 0.53 -37.45 17.24
N ILE A 101 1.47 -36.99 16.42
CA ILE A 101 2.70 -36.30 16.87
C ILE A 101 2.33 -35.00 17.62
N MET A 102 1.31 -34.27 17.13
CA MET A 102 0.80 -33.04 17.74
C MET A 102 0.04 -33.27 19.08
N SER A 103 -0.29 -34.52 19.42
CA SER A 103 -0.99 -34.86 20.66
C SER A 103 -0.07 -35.00 21.89
N ILE A 104 1.26 -34.95 21.70
CA ILE A 104 2.27 -35.02 22.77
C ILE A 104 2.30 -33.67 23.53
N LYS A 105 1.36 -33.51 24.46
CA LYS A 105 1.00 -32.19 25.01
C LYS A 105 1.91 -31.63 26.12
N LYS A 106 3.05 -32.23 26.50
CA LYS A 106 3.72 -31.83 27.76
C LYS A 106 5.26 -31.71 27.82
N ILE A 107 6.04 -31.92 26.76
CA ILE A 107 7.51 -31.91 26.87
C ILE A 107 8.15 -31.17 25.67
N PRO A 108 9.15 -30.28 25.86
CA PRO A 108 9.98 -29.75 24.77
C PRO A 108 10.73 -30.89 24.07
N VAL A 109 10.85 -30.83 22.74
CA VAL A 109 11.39 -31.91 21.91
C VAL A 109 12.58 -31.39 21.10
N ILE A 110 13.76 -31.97 21.28
CA ILE A 110 14.95 -31.65 20.48
C ILE A 110 15.05 -32.67 19.35
N LEU A 111 15.08 -32.18 18.11
CA LEU A 111 15.19 -33.01 16.93
C LEU A 111 16.62 -32.93 16.40
N VAL A 112 17.41 -33.98 16.61
CA VAL A 112 18.80 -34.06 16.14
C VAL A 112 18.81 -34.88 14.86
N ALA A 113 18.82 -34.19 13.73
CA ALA A 113 18.95 -34.81 12.42
C ALA A 113 20.43 -34.75 12.00
N SER A 114 21.14 -35.87 12.09
CA SER A 114 22.42 -36.02 11.39
C SER A 114 22.09 -36.35 9.94
N ILE A 115 21.92 -35.33 9.10
CA ILE A 115 21.57 -35.50 7.68
C ILE A 115 22.87 -35.78 6.91
N PRO A 116 23.16 -37.02 6.47
CA PRO A 116 24.26 -37.22 5.53
C PRO A 116 23.86 -36.60 4.20
N SER A 117 24.73 -35.72 3.69
CA SER A 117 24.48 -34.79 2.58
C SER A 117 24.31 -35.44 1.20
N ALA A 118 23.86 -36.70 1.08
CA ALA A 118 23.98 -37.42 -0.19
C ALA A 118 22.86 -38.37 -0.62
N ASN A 119 21.83 -38.71 0.18
CA ASN A 119 20.77 -39.63 -0.30
C ASN A 119 19.50 -39.58 0.57
N LEU A 120 18.67 -38.55 0.41
CA LEU A 120 17.31 -38.58 0.93
C LEU A 120 16.36 -38.22 -0.21
N ASP A 121 15.55 -39.18 -0.63
CA ASP A 121 14.39 -38.95 -1.50
C ASP A 121 13.46 -37.91 -0.85
N SER A 122 12.82 -37.09 -1.67
CA SER A 122 11.89 -36.02 -1.27
C SER A 122 10.70 -36.51 -0.42
N ASP A 123 10.39 -37.81 -0.48
CA ASP A 123 9.34 -38.50 0.28
C ASP A 123 9.84 -39.15 1.59
N SER A 124 11.09 -38.90 1.98
CA SER A 124 11.62 -39.40 3.25
C SER A 124 10.81 -38.85 4.44
N PRO A 125 10.37 -39.72 5.38
CA PRO A 125 9.68 -39.30 6.61
C PRO A 125 10.46 -38.27 7.44
N VAL A 126 11.80 -38.28 7.33
CA VAL A 126 12.69 -37.30 7.97
C VAL A 126 12.50 -35.91 7.36
N HIS A 127 12.31 -35.84 6.05
CA HIS A 127 12.09 -34.59 5.31
C HIS A 127 10.71 -34.00 5.64
N THR A 128 9.68 -34.84 5.70
CA THR A 128 8.31 -34.45 6.12
C THR A 128 8.28 -33.95 7.57
N LEU A 129 9.04 -34.58 8.47
CA LEU A 129 9.14 -34.17 9.87
C LEU A 129 9.86 -32.82 10.03
N VAL A 130 10.95 -32.59 9.29
CA VAL A 130 11.68 -31.31 9.27
C VAL A 130 10.81 -30.21 8.64
N ARG A 131 10.08 -30.50 7.56
CA ARG A 131 9.11 -29.58 6.91
C ARG A 131 7.99 -29.17 7.87
N ALA A 132 7.42 -30.14 8.60
CA ALA A 132 6.37 -29.86 9.59
C ALA A 132 6.89 -29.01 10.76
N CYS A 133 8.08 -29.30 11.29
CA CYS A 133 8.67 -28.50 12.38
C CYS A 133 9.06 -27.08 11.95
N ALA A 134 9.30 -26.83 10.66
CA ALA A 134 9.61 -25.51 10.12
C ALA A 134 8.35 -24.66 9.84
N ALA A 135 7.26 -25.29 9.39
CA ALA A 135 6.02 -24.61 8.99
C ALA A 135 5.22 -24.01 10.17
N TYR A 136 5.32 -24.57 11.38
CA TYR A 136 4.38 -24.27 12.47
C TYR A 136 4.90 -23.36 13.60
N GLY A 137 6.04 -22.67 13.43
CA GLY A 137 6.45 -21.61 14.36
C GLY A 137 6.89 -22.11 15.74
N ASN A 138 8.20 -22.28 15.91
CA ASN A 138 8.82 -22.95 17.05
C ASN A 138 8.88 -22.14 18.35
N GLU A 139 8.11 -22.60 19.35
CA GLU A 139 8.51 -22.49 20.77
C GLU A 139 9.07 -23.80 21.34
N ARG A 140 8.86 -24.95 20.66
CA ARG A 140 9.06 -26.29 21.26
C ARG A 140 10.07 -27.21 20.58
N PHE A 141 10.56 -26.88 19.38
CA PHE A 141 11.49 -27.72 18.62
C PHE A 141 12.81 -26.99 18.33
N LEU A 142 13.93 -27.69 18.55
CA LEU A 142 15.28 -27.26 18.18
C LEU A 142 15.85 -28.24 17.15
N VAL A 143 16.23 -27.72 15.98
CA VAL A 143 16.80 -28.49 14.88
C VAL A 143 18.28 -28.11 14.72
N VAL A 144 19.16 -29.11 14.80
CA VAL A 144 20.62 -28.94 14.77
C VAL A 144 21.16 -29.59 13.50
N VAL A 145 21.97 -28.85 12.74
CA VAL A 145 22.30 -29.16 11.33
C VAL A 145 23.77 -29.52 11.16
N ASP A 146 24.67 -28.79 11.83
CA ASP A 146 26.11 -29.06 11.81
C ASP A 146 26.82 -28.68 13.14
N GLU A 147 28.13 -28.95 13.21
CA GLU A 147 28.98 -28.78 14.40
C GLU A 147 29.07 -27.32 14.89
N SER A 148 28.90 -26.34 14.00
CA SER A 148 28.90 -24.92 14.37
C SER A 148 27.61 -24.48 15.06
N ASP A 149 26.49 -25.17 14.78
CA ASP A 149 25.22 -24.95 15.46
C ASP A 149 25.25 -25.50 16.88
N LEU A 150 25.98 -26.60 17.11
CA LEU A 150 26.19 -27.21 18.42
C LEU A 150 26.83 -26.23 19.42
N ALA A 151 27.83 -25.48 18.97
CA ALA A 151 28.56 -24.52 19.80
C ALA A 151 27.71 -23.29 20.18
N SER A 152 26.62 -23.03 19.45
CA SER A 152 25.73 -21.88 19.66
C SER A 152 24.45 -22.23 20.45
N CYS A 153 24.18 -23.52 20.69
CA CYS A 153 23.04 -23.99 21.46
C CYS A 153 23.33 -23.87 22.97
N THR A 154 22.84 -22.80 23.59
CA THR A 154 22.77 -22.67 25.06
C THR A 154 21.36 -23.00 25.56
N ALA A 155 21.20 -23.25 26.87
CA ALA A 155 19.94 -23.67 27.49
C ALA A 155 18.73 -22.72 27.26
N SER A 156 18.96 -21.52 26.71
CA SER A 156 17.92 -20.55 26.36
C SER A 156 18.31 -19.77 25.09
N LEU A 157 17.84 -20.24 23.94
CA LEU A 157 17.90 -19.49 22.69
C LEU A 157 16.77 -18.45 22.63
N SER A 158 17.01 -17.27 22.07
CA SER A 158 15.96 -16.29 21.78
C SER A 158 15.14 -16.69 20.55
N ALA A 159 13.91 -16.18 20.39
CA ALA A 159 13.06 -16.46 19.23
C ALA A 159 13.75 -16.15 17.86
N PRO A 160 14.51 -15.06 17.71
CA PRO A 160 15.29 -14.80 16.50
C PRO A 160 16.41 -15.83 16.24
N GLN A 161 17.06 -16.34 17.28
CA GLN A 161 18.10 -17.37 17.15
C GLN A 161 17.52 -18.73 16.77
N ARG A 162 16.37 -19.10 17.37
CA ARG A 162 15.60 -20.29 16.96
C ARG A 162 15.16 -20.21 15.50
N LYS A 163 14.69 -19.04 15.06
CA LYS A 163 14.33 -18.76 13.66
C LYS A 163 15.54 -18.91 12.73
N ARG A 164 16.73 -18.42 13.13
CA ARG A 164 17.97 -18.53 12.34
C ARG A 164 18.45 -19.98 12.16
N LEU A 165 18.39 -20.79 13.22
CA LEU A 165 18.78 -22.21 13.16
C LEU A 165 17.79 -23.03 12.34
N ALA A 166 16.48 -22.79 12.48
CA ALA A 166 15.46 -23.40 11.64
C ALA A 166 15.66 -23.05 10.15
N LEU A 167 15.99 -21.80 9.83
CA LEU A 167 16.33 -21.36 8.46
C LEU A 167 17.60 -22.04 7.93
N LYS A 168 18.61 -22.27 8.77
CA LYS A 168 19.84 -22.96 8.38
C LYS A 168 19.59 -24.46 8.10
N ALA A 169 18.77 -25.10 8.92
CA ALA A 169 18.33 -26.49 8.72
C ALA A 169 17.56 -26.64 7.42
N LEU A 170 16.67 -25.67 7.16
CA LEU A 170 15.92 -25.60 5.93
C LEU A 170 16.84 -25.41 4.72
N LYS A 171 17.87 -24.56 4.81
CA LYS A 171 18.86 -24.35 3.75
C LYS A 171 19.70 -25.60 3.45
N ALA A 172 20.09 -26.34 4.48
CA ALA A 172 20.83 -27.59 4.31
C ALA A 172 19.96 -28.70 3.71
N ALA A 173 18.68 -28.76 4.07
CA ALA A 173 17.69 -29.61 3.41
C ALA A 173 17.38 -29.14 1.96
N ASN A 174 17.40 -27.83 1.73
CA ASN A 174 17.09 -27.18 0.44
C ASN A 174 18.28 -27.07 -0.53
N ALA A 175 19.40 -27.76 -0.33
CA ALA A 175 20.44 -27.85 -1.36
C ALA A 175 19.94 -28.56 -2.65
N TYR A 176 18.71 -29.10 -2.64
CA TYR A 176 18.14 -29.90 -3.72
C TYR A 176 16.84 -29.34 -4.36
N ASP A 177 16.25 -28.23 -3.89
CA ASP A 177 14.88 -27.88 -4.32
C ASP A 177 14.69 -26.37 -4.59
N SER A 178 15.18 -25.94 -5.76
CA SER A 178 15.12 -24.56 -6.24
C SER A 178 13.68 -24.04 -6.44
N GLU A 179 12.72 -24.93 -6.72
CA GLU A 179 11.29 -24.59 -6.87
C GLU A 179 10.60 -24.35 -5.54
N LEU A 180 10.98 -25.06 -4.47
CA LEU A 180 10.36 -24.91 -3.15
C LEU A 180 10.84 -23.63 -2.43
N LEU A 181 12.08 -23.20 -2.67
CA LEU A 181 12.59 -21.91 -2.20
C LEU A 181 11.84 -20.73 -2.82
N LEU A 182 11.54 -20.82 -4.12
CA LEU A 182 10.67 -19.87 -4.83
C LEU A 182 9.22 -19.87 -4.27
N LEU A 183 8.68 -21.04 -3.93
CA LEU A 183 7.37 -21.20 -3.29
C LEU A 183 7.34 -20.72 -1.82
N MET A 184 8.45 -20.80 -1.08
CA MET A 184 8.52 -20.34 0.30
C MET A 184 8.83 -18.84 0.41
N GLU A 185 9.68 -18.28 -0.46
CA GLU A 185 9.86 -16.82 -0.56
C GLU A 185 8.55 -16.13 -0.95
N SER A 186 7.80 -16.72 -1.90
CA SER A 186 6.44 -16.26 -2.23
C SER A 186 5.40 -16.50 -1.14
N SER A 187 5.63 -17.41 -0.20
CA SER A 187 4.77 -17.61 0.99
C SER A 187 5.05 -16.63 2.15
N ILE A 188 6.18 -15.90 2.10
CA ILE A 188 6.55 -14.87 3.09
C ILE A 188 6.21 -13.47 2.56
N GLN A 189 6.22 -13.31 1.24
CA GLN A 189 5.94 -12.04 0.60
C GLN A 189 4.44 -11.73 0.56
N ALA A 190 4.13 -10.46 0.79
CA ALA A 190 2.78 -9.93 0.79
C ALA A 190 2.15 -10.04 -0.61
N THR A 191 0.91 -10.52 -0.64
CA THR A 191 -0.02 -10.19 -1.72
C THR A 191 -0.83 -8.97 -1.30
N VAL A 192 -0.82 -7.92 -2.12
CA VAL A 192 -1.55 -6.67 -1.90
C VAL A 192 -2.58 -6.49 -3.00
N LEU A 193 -3.83 -6.21 -2.64
CA LEU A 193 -4.90 -5.91 -3.60
C LEU A 193 -5.18 -4.40 -3.63
N VAL A 194 -4.94 -3.76 -4.76
CA VAL A 194 -5.22 -2.35 -5.02
C VAL A 194 -6.54 -2.23 -5.76
N ILE A 195 -7.46 -1.42 -5.25
CA ILE A 195 -8.78 -1.17 -5.85
C ILE A 195 -8.74 0.12 -6.66
N GLY A 196 -9.12 0.04 -7.93
CA GLY A 196 -9.19 1.13 -8.90
C GLY A 196 -8.43 0.84 -10.20
N GLY A 197 -8.32 1.83 -11.07
CA GLY A 197 -7.76 1.68 -12.42
C GLY A 197 -7.27 3.00 -13.06
N GLY A 198 -7.12 4.06 -12.27
CA GLY A 198 -6.59 5.34 -12.71
C GLY A 198 -5.06 5.43 -12.59
N GLY A 199 -4.53 6.62 -12.85
CA GLY A 199 -3.09 6.90 -12.75
C GLY A 199 -2.57 6.83 -11.32
N ARG A 200 -3.42 7.19 -10.35
CA ARG A 200 -3.14 7.04 -8.92
C ARG A 200 -2.90 5.59 -8.54
N GLU A 201 -3.80 4.68 -8.94
CA GLU A 201 -3.63 3.26 -8.64
C GLU A 201 -2.44 2.65 -9.38
N HIS A 202 -2.14 3.13 -10.58
CA HIS A 202 -0.91 2.76 -11.28
C HIS A 202 0.33 3.18 -10.47
N ALA A 203 0.41 4.42 -10.00
CA ALA A 203 1.54 4.89 -9.18
C ALA A 203 1.67 4.10 -7.85
N ILE A 204 0.54 3.78 -7.21
CA ILE A 204 0.53 2.92 -6.00
C ILE A 204 1.06 1.52 -6.34
N ALA A 205 0.63 0.92 -7.45
CA ALA A 205 1.07 -0.42 -7.87
C ALA A 205 2.57 -0.46 -8.20
N VAL A 206 3.10 0.57 -8.89
CA VAL A 206 4.55 0.73 -9.12
C VAL A 206 5.28 0.76 -7.79
N LYS A 207 4.89 1.66 -6.89
CA LYS A 207 5.62 1.83 -5.62
C LYS A 207 5.53 0.62 -4.69
N LEU A 208 4.43 -0.12 -4.72
CA LEU A 208 4.31 -1.41 -4.01
C LEU A 208 5.20 -2.49 -4.63
N SER A 209 5.32 -2.53 -5.96
CA SER A 209 6.14 -3.55 -6.64
C SER A 209 7.64 -3.45 -6.32
N GLU A 210 8.11 -2.25 -6.01
CA GLU A 210 9.49 -1.96 -5.57
C GLU A 210 9.83 -2.60 -4.21
N SER A 211 8.81 -2.87 -3.37
CA SER A 211 9.02 -3.45 -2.05
C SER A 211 9.58 -4.88 -2.16
N PRO A 212 10.67 -5.21 -1.43
CA PRO A 212 11.19 -6.58 -1.38
C PRO A 212 10.25 -7.53 -0.63
N GLU A 213 9.38 -6.99 0.22
CA GLU A 213 8.37 -7.75 0.95
C GLU A 213 7.10 -8.01 0.15
N VAL A 214 6.91 -7.33 -0.99
CA VAL A 214 5.78 -7.58 -1.89
C VAL A 214 6.16 -8.64 -2.92
N GLY A 215 5.37 -9.70 -2.98
CA GLY A 215 5.52 -10.79 -3.94
C GLY A 215 4.54 -10.63 -5.09
N ARG A 216 3.35 -10.09 -4.81
CA ARG A 216 2.32 -9.84 -5.82
C ARG A 216 1.49 -8.61 -5.49
N VAL A 217 1.24 -7.78 -6.50
CA VAL A 217 0.23 -6.72 -6.46
C VAL A 217 -0.90 -7.09 -7.42
N LEU A 218 -2.11 -7.17 -6.90
CA LEU A 218 -3.33 -7.37 -7.69
C LEU A 218 -3.99 -6.01 -7.85
N VAL A 219 -4.44 -5.65 -9.06
CA VAL A 219 -5.15 -4.38 -9.29
C VAL A 219 -6.52 -4.66 -9.87
N ALA A 220 -7.58 -4.17 -9.24
CA ALA A 220 -8.97 -4.43 -9.62
C ALA A 220 -9.70 -3.12 -9.98
N PRO A 221 -10.03 -2.84 -11.26
CA PRO A 221 -9.75 -3.64 -12.44
C PRO A 221 -8.35 -3.42 -13.04
N GLY A 222 -7.62 -2.39 -12.57
CA GLY A 222 -6.41 -1.92 -13.21
C GLY A 222 -6.66 -1.24 -14.56
N ASN A 223 -5.60 -1.07 -15.34
CA ASN A 223 -5.66 -0.45 -16.67
C ASN A 223 -4.62 -1.04 -17.63
N GLY A 224 -4.51 -0.47 -18.83
CA GLY A 224 -3.60 -0.95 -19.88
C GLY A 224 -2.11 -0.91 -19.54
N GLY A 225 -1.70 -0.25 -18.45
CA GLY A 225 -0.31 -0.18 -18.01
C GLY A 225 0.01 -1.01 -16.76
N THR A 226 -0.94 -1.20 -15.86
CA THR A 226 -0.67 -1.85 -14.55
C THR A 226 -0.18 -3.29 -14.69
N SER A 227 -0.72 -4.07 -15.64
CA SER A 227 -0.30 -5.46 -15.87
C SER A 227 1.10 -5.59 -16.48
N ARG A 228 1.74 -4.49 -16.88
CA ARG A 228 3.10 -4.48 -17.44
C ARG A 228 4.18 -4.28 -16.37
N ILE A 229 3.78 -3.92 -15.15
CA ILE A 229 4.70 -3.71 -14.03
C ILE A 229 5.11 -5.09 -13.49
N PRO A 230 6.39 -5.33 -13.18
CA PRO A 230 6.83 -6.54 -12.51
C PRO A 230 6.03 -6.81 -11.22
N LYS A 231 5.67 -8.06 -10.95
CA LYS A 231 4.84 -8.50 -9.80
C LYS A 231 3.38 -8.04 -9.82
N VAL A 232 2.93 -7.29 -10.82
CA VAL A 232 1.58 -6.73 -10.87
C VAL A 232 0.69 -7.48 -11.85
N SER A 233 -0.55 -7.79 -11.47
CA SER A 233 -1.55 -8.37 -12.37
C SER A 233 -2.93 -7.76 -12.15
N ASN A 234 -3.67 -7.55 -13.23
CA ASN A 234 -5.04 -7.04 -13.17
C ASN A 234 -6.05 -8.15 -12.87
N LEU A 235 -7.12 -7.82 -12.15
CA LEU A 235 -8.26 -8.69 -11.89
C LEU A 235 -9.53 -8.07 -12.48
N ASP A 236 -10.37 -8.87 -13.12
CA ASP A 236 -11.68 -8.40 -13.59
C ASP A 236 -12.70 -8.39 -12.44
N VAL A 237 -12.55 -7.42 -11.54
CA VAL A 237 -13.41 -7.22 -10.37
C VAL A 237 -13.86 -5.78 -10.35
N ASN A 238 -15.18 -5.58 -10.27
CA ASN A 238 -15.77 -4.26 -10.15
C ASN A 238 -15.49 -3.67 -8.76
N PRO A 239 -14.84 -2.49 -8.66
CA PRO A 239 -14.56 -1.81 -7.38
C PRO A 239 -15.78 -1.55 -6.51
N SER A 240 -16.96 -1.35 -7.12
CA SER A 240 -18.22 -1.09 -6.41
C SER A 240 -18.96 -2.36 -5.99
N ASP A 241 -18.50 -3.55 -6.41
CA ASP A 241 -19.02 -4.81 -5.89
C ASP A 241 -18.21 -5.27 -4.67
N GLN A 242 -18.65 -4.84 -3.49
CA GLN A 242 -17.98 -5.13 -2.23
C GLN A 242 -17.82 -6.63 -1.97
N ARG A 243 -18.80 -7.45 -2.37
CA ARG A 243 -18.76 -8.90 -2.17
C ARG A 243 -17.68 -9.50 -3.06
N ALA A 244 -17.67 -9.14 -4.34
CA ALA A 244 -16.65 -9.59 -5.27
C ALA A 244 -15.24 -9.19 -4.83
N VAL A 245 -15.05 -7.97 -4.30
CA VAL A 245 -13.75 -7.53 -3.78
C VAL A 245 -13.31 -8.35 -2.56
N VAL A 246 -14.19 -8.57 -1.58
CA VAL A 246 -13.88 -9.39 -0.39
C VAL A 246 -13.56 -10.83 -0.78
N ASP A 247 -14.33 -11.42 -1.70
CA ASP A 247 -14.11 -12.77 -2.18
C ASP A 247 -12.81 -12.90 -2.96
N ALA A 248 -12.47 -11.92 -3.79
CA ALA A 248 -11.18 -11.85 -4.48
C ALA A 248 -10.02 -11.73 -3.47
N ALA A 249 -10.14 -10.83 -2.48
CA ALA A 249 -9.12 -10.66 -1.45
C ALA A 249 -8.87 -11.97 -0.68
N ARG A 250 -9.92 -12.72 -0.33
CA ARG A 250 -9.79 -14.05 0.30
C ARG A 250 -9.17 -15.09 -0.62
N SER A 251 -9.67 -15.19 -1.85
CA SER A 251 -9.28 -16.23 -2.81
C SER A 251 -7.81 -16.11 -3.20
N TYR A 252 -7.29 -14.88 -3.28
CA TYR A 252 -5.89 -14.63 -3.59
C TYR A 252 -4.99 -14.45 -2.36
N GLY A 253 -5.52 -14.63 -1.14
CA GLY A 253 -4.74 -14.49 0.09
C GLY A 253 -4.15 -13.09 0.27
N ALA A 254 -4.91 -12.04 -0.08
CA ALA A 254 -4.47 -10.66 0.08
C ALA A 254 -4.24 -10.34 1.57
N SER A 255 -3.00 -10.03 1.90
CA SER A 255 -2.59 -9.62 3.25
C SER A 255 -2.98 -8.18 3.58
N LEU A 256 -3.25 -7.38 2.53
CA LEU A 256 -3.65 -5.98 2.63
C LEU A 256 -4.46 -5.62 1.39
N VAL A 257 -5.55 -4.86 1.59
CA VAL A 257 -6.30 -4.21 0.52
C VAL A 257 -6.09 -2.70 0.62
N VAL A 258 -5.82 -2.04 -0.52
CA VAL A 258 -5.59 -0.60 -0.62
C VAL A 258 -6.68 -0.02 -1.51
N VAL A 259 -7.52 0.86 -0.98
CA VAL A 259 -8.63 1.45 -1.73
C VAL A 259 -8.22 2.80 -2.32
N GLY A 260 -8.11 2.86 -3.65
CA GLY A 260 -7.76 4.07 -4.37
C GLY A 260 -8.92 5.07 -4.54
N PRO A 261 -10.06 4.68 -5.14
CA PRO A 261 -11.17 5.57 -5.41
C PRO A 261 -12.09 5.81 -4.20
N GLU A 262 -12.77 6.94 -4.24
CA GLU A 262 -13.66 7.45 -3.20
C GLU A 262 -15.00 6.71 -3.09
N VAL A 263 -15.53 6.20 -4.21
CA VAL A 263 -16.86 5.56 -4.25
C VAL A 263 -16.90 4.29 -3.39
N PRO A 264 -15.97 3.32 -3.52
CA PRO A 264 -15.99 2.12 -2.68
C PRO A 264 -15.82 2.43 -1.18
N LEU A 265 -15.09 3.50 -0.84
CA LEU A 265 -14.96 3.96 0.55
C LEU A 265 -16.29 4.49 1.10
N ALA A 266 -16.97 5.35 0.33
CA ALA A 266 -18.28 5.89 0.70
C ALA A 266 -19.37 4.81 0.80
N GLU A 267 -19.24 3.73 0.02
CA GLU A 267 -20.15 2.59 0.06
C GLU A 267 -19.87 1.66 1.26
N GLY A 268 -18.68 1.72 1.87
CA GLY A 268 -18.29 0.92 3.04
C GLY A 268 -17.47 -0.34 2.74
N LEU A 269 -16.66 -0.33 1.67
CA LEU A 269 -15.77 -1.44 1.35
C LEU A 269 -14.79 -1.74 2.49
N ALA A 270 -14.24 -0.71 3.13
CA ALA A 270 -13.35 -0.89 4.28
C ALA A 270 -14.06 -1.60 5.45
N ASP A 271 -15.33 -1.29 5.71
CA ASP A 271 -16.13 -1.97 6.74
C ASP A 271 -16.32 -3.45 6.41
N ALA A 272 -16.63 -3.78 5.16
CA ALA A 272 -16.80 -5.15 4.69
C ALA A 272 -15.51 -5.99 4.81
N LEU A 273 -14.35 -5.39 4.47
CA LEU A 273 -13.04 -6.02 4.61
C LEU A 273 -12.66 -6.23 6.08
N ASN A 274 -12.91 -5.23 6.94
CA ASN A 274 -12.66 -5.34 8.38
C ASN A 274 -13.51 -6.45 9.03
N GLN A 275 -14.79 -6.56 8.65
CA GLN A 275 -15.67 -7.66 9.09
C GLN A 275 -15.16 -9.03 8.60
N ALA A 276 -14.48 -9.07 7.46
CA ALA A 276 -13.83 -10.26 6.93
C ALA A 276 -12.44 -10.54 7.53
N HIS A 277 -11.96 -9.72 8.48
CA HIS A 277 -10.61 -9.76 9.06
C HIS A 277 -9.48 -9.58 8.03
N ILE A 278 -9.73 -8.79 6.99
CA ILE A 278 -8.73 -8.45 5.97
C ILE A 278 -8.28 -7.01 6.20
N PRO A 279 -6.98 -6.75 6.44
CA PRO A 279 -6.48 -5.40 6.62
C PRO A 279 -6.80 -4.50 5.42
N CYS A 280 -7.37 -3.33 5.69
CA CYS A 280 -7.76 -2.36 4.67
C CYS A 280 -7.08 -1.00 4.93
N PHE A 281 -6.26 -0.56 3.98
CA PHE A 281 -5.79 0.82 3.92
C PHE A 281 -6.84 1.67 3.20
N GLY A 282 -7.67 2.33 4.00
CA GLY A 282 -8.76 3.20 3.57
C GLY A 282 -9.76 3.41 4.70
N PRO A 283 -10.40 4.59 4.80
CA PRO A 283 -11.30 4.89 5.92
C PRO A 283 -12.59 4.07 5.84
N THR A 284 -13.19 3.81 7.01
CA THR A 284 -14.56 3.26 7.10
C THR A 284 -15.56 4.21 6.48
N LYS A 285 -16.77 3.73 6.18
CA LYS A 285 -17.86 4.54 5.63
C LYS A 285 -18.13 5.80 6.45
N GLU A 286 -18.19 5.66 7.79
CA GLU A 286 -18.44 6.82 8.67
C GLU A 286 -17.27 7.81 8.72
N ALA A 287 -16.02 7.35 8.55
CA ALA A 287 -14.85 8.22 8.45
C ALA A 287 -14.76 8.89 7.07
N ALA A 288 -15.11 8.17 6.01
CA ALA A 288 -15.16 8.66 4.63
C ALA A 288 -16.19 9.77 4.40
N ARG A 289 -17.11 9.99 5.35
CA ARG A 289 -18.05 11.13 5.34
C ARG A 289 -17.37 12.48 5.30
N LEU A 290 -16.10 12.59 5.69
CA LEU A 290 -15.32 13.82 5.48
C LEU A 290 -15.21 14.22 4.00
N GLU A 291 -15.21 13.27 3.06
CA GLU A 291 -15.28 13.54 1.60
C GLU A 291 -16.70 13.35 1.07
N SER A 292 -17.39 12.28 1.47
CA SER A 292 -18.69 11.92 0.90
C SER A 292 -19.86 12.79 1.36
N SER A 293 -19.69 13.65 2.37
CA SER A 293 -20.64 14.70 2.72
C SER A 293 -19.92 15.98 3.13
N LYS A 294 -19.98 16.98 2.25
CA LYS A 294 -19.44 18.32 2.49
C LYS A 294 -20.14 18.99 3.67
N ALA A 295 -21.44 18.75 3.83
CA ALA A 295 -22.19 19.23 4.99
C ALA A 295 -21.63 18.62 6.29
N PHE A 296 -21.42 17.30 6.34
CA PHE A 296 -20.81 16.65 7.50
C PHE A 296 -19.41 17.20 7.80
N ALA A 297 -18.58 17.35 6.76
CA ALA A 297 -17.22 17.88 6.91
C ALA A 297 -17.23 19.28 7.52
N ARG A 298 -18.15 20.15 7.07
CA ARG A 298 -18.29 21.50 7.61
C ARG A 298 -18.81 21.53 9.04
N ASP A 299 -19.85 20.75 9.32
CA ASP A 299 -20.38 20.57 10.69
C ASP A 299 -19.29 20.06 11.63
N PHE A 300 -18.42 19.17 11.15
CA PHE A 300 -17.30 18.62 11.91
C PHE A 300 -16.24 19.69 12.21
N LEU A 301 -15.82 20.44 11.20
CA LEU A 301 -14.81 21.49 11.36
C LEU A 301 -15.31 22.60 12.30
N GLN A 302 -16.57 23.02 12.16
CA GLN A 302 -17.16 24.05 13.02
C GLN A 302 -17.27 23.60 14.47
N ARG A 303 -17.86 22.43 14.74
CA ARG A 303 -18.05 21.95 16.12
C ARG A 303 -16.72 21.71 16.86
N HIS A 304 -15.66 21.41 16.12
CA HIS A 304 -14.31 21.22 16.66
C HIS A 304 -13.43 22.46 16.59
N ASN A 305 -13.95 23.62 16.19
CA ASN A 305 -13.21 24.88 16.06
C ASN A 305 -11.93 24.74 15.22
N ILE A 306 -12.04 24.08 14.06
CA ILE A 306 -10.96 23.91 13.10
C ILE A 306 -11.17 24.92 11.95
N PRO A 307 -10.16 25.74 11.58
CA PRO A 307 -10.32 26.80 10.58
C PRO A 307 -10.86 26.31 9.23
N SER A 308 -12.02 26.84 8.83
CA SER A 308 -12.70 26.58 7.56
C SER A 308 -13.52 27.80 7.14
N PRO A 309 -14.02 27.87 5.89
CA PRO A 309 -14.95 28.90 5.49
C PRO A 309 -16.20 28.92 6.38
N ARG A 310 -16.77 30.11 6.60
CA ARG A 310 -18.18 30.24 7.04
C ARG A 310 -19.08 29.51 6.05
N TYR A 311 -20.10 28.84 6.56
CA TYR A 311 -21.03 28.10 5.70
C TYR A 311 -22.43 28.02 6.31
N GLN A 312 -23.40 27.66 5.47
CA GLN A 312 -24.73 27.26 5.87
C GLN A 312 -25.25 26.16 4.93
N VAL A 313 -26.04 25.25 5.47
CA VAL A 313 -26.57 24.08 4.74
C VAL A 313 -28.07 24.25 4.49
N PHE A 314 -28.51 23.92 3.28
CA PHE A 314 -29.91 24.02 2.89
C PHE A 314 -30.40 22.73 2.20
N THR A 315 -31.66 22.38 2.49
CA THR A 315 -32.43 21.34 1.79
C THR A 315 -33.69 21.91 1.14
N ASP A 316 -33.94 23.21 1.31
CA ASP A 316 -35.09 23.94 0.80
C ASP A 316 -34.58 25.10 -0.07
N LEU A 317 -34.96 25.10 -1.34
CA LEU A 317 -34.49 26.07 -2.33
C LEU A 317 -34.91 27.50 -1.96
N ALA A 318 -36.16 27.70 -1.50
CA ALA A 318 -36.66 29.04 -1.17
C ALA A 318 -35.88 29.66 0.00
N LYS A 319 -35.54 28.85 1.01
CA LYS A 319 -34.68 29.29 2.13
C LYS A 319 -33.26 29.58 1.66
N ALA A 320 -32.71 28.77 0.76
CA ALA A 320 -31.38 29.00 0.18
C ALA A 320 -31.34 30.31 -0.62
N GLU A 321 -32.33 30.54 -1.49
CA GLU A 321 -32.46 31.78 -2.26
C GLU A 321 -32.61 33.02 -1.35
N ALA A 322 -33.38 32.92 -0.26
CA ALA A 322 -33.52 34.00 0.71
C ALA A 322 -32.18 34.33 1.40
N TYR A 323 -31.40 33.30 1.77
CA TYR A 323 -30.07 33.48 2.35
C TYR A 323 -29.10 34.15 1.37
N VAL A 324 -29.12 33.76 0.09
CA VAL A 324 -28.28 34.39 -0.94
C VAL A 324 -28.59 35.88 -1.08
N ARG A 325 -29.87 36.28 -1.00
CA ARG A 325 -30.28 37.69 -1.10
C ARG A 325 -29.86 38.53 0.11
N ASP A 326 -29.73 37.92 1.28
CA ASP A 326 -29.34 38.59 2.54
C ASP A 326 -27.82 38.56 2.79
N ALA A 327 -27.08 37.68 2.10
CA ALA A 327 -25.66 37.50 2.30
C ALA A 327 -24.87 38.78 1.95
N SER A 328 -24.01 39.22 2.88
CA SER A 328 -23.16 40.40 2.71
C SER A 328 -21.78 40.09 2.14
N TRP A 329 -21.57 38.89 1.59
CA TRP A 329 -20.31 38.41 1.03
C TRP A 329 -20.55 37.46 -0.14
N ARG A 330 -19.53 37.27 -0.98
CA ARG A 330 -19.59 36.35 -2.12
C ARG A 330 -19.71 34.91 -1.64
N LEU A 331 -20.60 34.15 -2.26
CA LEU A 331 -20.89 32.77 -1.91
C LEU A 331 -20.34 31.79 -2.95
N VAL A 332 -20.01 30.59 -2.46
CA VAL A 332 -19.69 29.40 -3.25
C VAL A 332 -20.80 28.39 -3.07
N VAL A 333 -21.28 27.80 -4.17
CA VAL A 333 -22.32 26.76 -4.14
C VAL A 333 -21.65 25.40 -4.27
N LYS A 334 -21.84 24.53 -3.28
CA LYS A 334 -21.34 23.15 -3.32
C LYS A 334 -22.47 22.16 -3.13
N CYS A 335 -22.72 21.29 -4.10
CA CYS A 335 -23.67 20.20 -3.89
C CYS A 335 -23.05 19.16 -2.91
N ASP A 336 -23.84 18.65 -1.95
CA ASP A 336 -23.39 17.69 -0.92
C ASP A 336 -23.24 16.30 -1.52
N GLY A 337 -22.11 15.62 -1.34
CA GLY A 337 -21.89 14.31 -1.97
C GLY A 337 -20.70 14.25 -2.94
N LEU A 338 -20.53 13.07 -3.53
CA LEU A 338 -19.49 12.77 -4.51
C LEU A 338 -19.94 13.23 -5.91
N ALA A 339 -19.52 14.44 -6.30
CA ALA A 339 -19.85 15.05 -7.59
C ALA A 339 -18.64 15.08 -8.56
N ALA A 340 -17.66 14.17 -8.38
CA ALA A 340 -16.44 14.06 -9.19
C ALA A 340 -15.72 15.41 -9.44
N GLY A 341 -15.68 16.28 -8.42
CA GLY A 341 -15.07 17.62 -8.52
C GLY A 341 -15.86 18.66 -9.34
N LYS A 342 -17.01 18.29 -9.91
CA LYS A 342 -17.86 19.18 -10.74
C LYS A 342 -18.95 19.89 -9.96
N GLY A 343 -19.30 19.40 -8.77
CA GLY A 343 -20.35 19.97 -7.92
C GLY A 343 -19.93 21.20 -7.10
N VAL A 344 -18.91 21.96 -7.53
CA VAL A 344 -18.47 23.21 -6.90
C VAL A 344 -18.57 24.33 -7.94
N LEU A 345 -19.47 25.27 -7.68
CA LEU A 345 -19.77 26.41 -8.55
C LEU A 345 -19.32 27.70 -7.86
N LEU A 346 -18.65 28.58 -8.61
CA LEU A 346 -18.04 29.81 -8.11
C LEU A 346 -18.74 31.05 -8.72
N PRO A 347 -20.04 31.26 -8.44
CA PRO A 347 -20.78 32.41 -8.98
C PRO A 347 -20.13 33.73 -8.55
N GLU A 348 -20.26 34.76 -9.37
CA GLU A 348 -19.77 36.12 -9.09
C GLU A 348 -20.87 37.03 -8.55
N THR A 349 -22.13 36.75 -8.89
CA THR A 349 -23.30 37.56 -8.50
C THR A 349 -24.33 36.76 -7.69
N PRO A 350 -25.19 37.44 -6.89
CA PRO A 350 -26.32 36.78 -6.23
C PRO A 350 -27.25 36.05 -7.22
N GLU A 351 -27.49 36.62 -8.39
CA GLU A 351 -28.31 36.04 -9.45
C GLU A 351 -27.70 34.74 -9.99
N GLU A 352 -26.40 34.75 -10.31
CA GLU A 352 -25.67 33.54 -10.70
C GLU A 352 -25.65 32.49 -9.59
N THR A 353 -25.60 32.92 -8.33
CA THR A 353 -25.64 32.03 -7.17
C THR A 353 -26.99 31.31 -7.07
N ILE A 354 -28.09 32.03 -7.31
CA ILE A 354 -29.44 31.44 -7.36
C ILE A 354 -29.58 30.44 -8.52
N GLU A 355 -28.98 30.74 -9.68
CA GLU A 355 -29.00 29.81 -10.82
C GLU A 355 -28.17 28.54 -10.53
N ALA A 356 -27.00 28.71 -9.91
CA ALA A 356 -26.19 27.61 -9.41
C ALA A 356 -26.95 26.75 -8.37
N LEU A 357 -27.75 27.36 -7.50
CA LEU A 357 -28.61 26.63 -6.56
C LEU A 357 -29.67 25.79 -7.28
N ARG A 358 -30.34 26.36 -8.29
CA ARG A 358 -31.38 25.66 -9.06
C ARG A 358 -30.82 24.48 -9.83
N SER A 359 -29.67 24.64 -10.47
CA SER A 359 -29.00 23.53 -11.16
C SER A 359 -28.56 22.41 -10.22
N CYS A 360 -28.09 22.72 -8.99
CA CYS A 360 -27.83 21.68 -7.98
C CYS A 360 -29.13 21.00 -7.49
N MET A 361 -30.16 21.77 -7.10
CA MET A 361 -31.28 21.26 -6.28
C MET A 361 -32.53 20.82 -7.08
N VAL A 362 -32.76 21.38 -8.27
CA VAL A 362 -33.98 21.13 -9.06
C VAL A 362 -33.71 20.20 -10.21
N GLU A 363 -32.68 20.49 -11.00
CA GLU A 363 -32.36 19.73 -12.20
C GLU A 363 -31.82 18.33 -11.88
N SER A 364 -31.53 18.05 -10.61
CA SER A 364 -30.88 16.82 -10.16
C SER A 364 -29.63 16.50 -10.99
N SER A 365 -28.94 17.54 -11.49
CA SER A 365 -27.78 17.44 -12.37
C SER A 365 -26.62 16.64 -11.73
N PHE A 366 -26.70 16.40 -10.42
CA PHE A 366 -25.76 15.61 -9.62
C PHE A 366 -26.41 14.43 -8.87
N GLY A 367 -27.62 14.00 -9.24
CA GLY A 367 -28.32 12.87 -8.60
C GLY A 367 -28.70 13.15 -7.14
N GLU A 368 -28.59 12.14 -6.26
CA GLU A 368 -28.87 12.29 -4.82
C GLU A 368 -27.99 13.33 -4.12
N ALA A 369 -26.85 13.69 -4.72
CA ALA A 369 -25.97 14.75 -4.23
C ALA A 369 -26.59 16.17 -4.35
N GLY A 370 -27.67 16.32 -5.12
CA GLY A 370 -28.41 17.58 -5.27
C GLY A 370 -29.40 17.88 -4.13
N ASN A 371 -29.74 16.89 -3.29
CA ASN A 371 -30.78 17.03 -2.26
C ASN A 371 -30.41 18.00 -1.12
N LYS A 372 -29.13 18.29 -0.99
CA LYS A 372 -28.58 19.19 0.03
C LYS A 372 -27.46 20.01 -0.58
N VAL A 373 -27.45 21.29 -0.28
CA VAL A 373 -26.44 22.23 -0.77
C VAL A 373 -25.75 22.92 0.40
N VAL A 374 -24.45 23.17 0.23
CA VAL A 374 -23.63 23.94 1.15
C VAL A 374 -23.30 25.28 0.47
N LEU A 375 -23.73 26.37 1.10
CA LEU A 375 -23.35 27.73 0.72
C LEU A 375 -22.21 28.18 1.62
N GLU A 376 -21.06 28.52 1.03
CA GLU A 376 -19.84 28.88 1.77
C GLU A 376 -19.37 30.29 1.42
N GLU A 377 -18.66 30.95 2.34
CA GLU A 377 -17.91 32.17 1.98
C GLU A 377 -16.85 31.85 0.91
N PHE A 378 -16.73 32.74 -0.07
CA PHE A 378 -15.64 32.70 -1.03
C PHE A 378 -14.34 33.11 -0.34
N LEU A 379 -13.37 32.19 -0.30
CA LEU A 379 -12.04 32.48 0.22
C LEU A 379 -11.10 32.96 -0.89
N GLU A 380 -10.32 34.00 -0.59
CA GLU A 380 -9.25 34.47 -1.46
C GLU A 380 -7.88 34.06 -0.95
N GLY A 381 -7.08 33.44 -1.80
CA GLY A 381 -5.79 32.91 -1.39
C GLY A 381 -5.08 32.12 -2.47
N GLU A 382 -4.02 31.44 -2.05
CA GLU A 382 -3.36 30.42 -2.86
C GLU A 382 -3.82 29.03 -2.40
N GLU A 383 -4.28 28.22 -3.34
CA GLU A 383 -4.62 26.82 -3.08
C GLU A 383 -3.35 25.97 -2.95
N VAL A 384 -3.37 25.03 -2.01
CA VAL A 384 -2.36 23.99 -1.89
C VAL A 384 -2.95 22.73 -1.30
N SER A 385 -2.44 21.58 -1.71
CA SER A 385 -2.88 20.28 -1.24
C SER A 385 -1.88 19.74 -0.23
N LEU A 386 -2.37 19.33 0.94
CA LEU A 386 -1.58 18.66 1.96
C LEU A 386 -2.20 17.31 2.27
N LEU A 387 -1.49 16.24 1.90
CA LEU A 387 -1.88 14.87 2.16
C LEU A 387 -1.11 14.36 3.37
N ALA A 388 -1.74 13.48 4.15
CA ALA A 388 -1.09 12.82 5.27
C ALA A 388 -1.56 11.38 5.43
N PHE A 389 -0.64 10.51 5.83
CA PHE A 389 -0.95 9.17 6.31
C PHE A 389 -1.53 9.24 7.71
N SER A 390 -2.53 8.41 8.01
CA SER A 390 -3.07 8.25 9.35
C SER A 390 -3.42 6.81 9.68
N ASP A 391 -3.18 6.45 10.92
CA ASP A 391 -3.48 5.15 11.53
C ASP A 391 -4.70 5.22 12.49
N GLY A 392 -5.47 6.31 12.44
CA GLY A 392 -6.58 6.59 13.34
C GLY A 392 -6.21 7.42 14.57
N LYS A 393 -4.92 7.61 14.88
CA LYS A 393 -4.46 8.41 16.03
C LYS A 393 -3.32 9.36 15.70
N THR A 394 -2.40 8.95 14.85
CA THR A 394 -1.21 9.68 14.42
C THR A 394 -1.41 10.18 13.00
N VAL A 395 -0.83 11.34 12.68
CA VAL A 395 -0.81 11.91 11.34
C VAL A 395 0.62 12.19 10.91
N VAL A 396 1.01 11.66 9.74
CA VAL A 396 2.34 11.91 9.15
C VAL A 396 2.19 12.52 7.76
N GLY A 397 2.62 13.78 7.64
CA GLY A 397 2.38 14.62 6.46
C GLY A 397 3.34 14.36 5.30
N MET A 398 2.81 14.37 4.08
CA MET A 398 3.56 14.31 2.82
C MET A 398 4.12 15.70 2.44
N PRO A 399 5.05 15.81 1.47
CA PRO A 399 5.34 17.08 0.79
C PRO A 399 4.04 17.76 0.34
N GLY A 400 3.98 19.09 0.46
CA GLY A 400 2.85 19.83 -0.10
C GLY A 400 2.83 19.63 -1.62
N ALA A 401 1.66 19.42 -2.20
CA ALA A 401 1.48 19.34 -3.64
C ALA A 401 0.57 20.47 -4.10
N ALA A 402 0.69 20.86 -5.36
CA ALA A 402 -0.25 21.77 -5.98
C ALA A 402 -0.67 21.20 -7.33
N ASP A 403 -1.97 21.20 -7.58
CA ASP A 403 -2.59 20.69 -8.79
C ASP A 403 -3.06 21.82 -9.71
N HIS A 404 -3.21 21.48 -10.98
CA HIS A 404 -3.70 22.38 -12.02
C HIS A 404 -5.08 21.90 -12.49
N LYS A 405 -6.15 22.34 -11.82
CA LYS A 405 -7.54 21.87 -12.07
C LYS A 405 -8.11 22.28 -13.42
N ARG A 406 -7.77 23.46 -13.91
CA ARG A 406 -8.34 24.05 -15.14
C ARG A 406 -7.78 23.35 -16.39
N ALA A 407 -8.65 23.13 -17.38
CA ALA A 407 -8.34 22.33 -18.58
C ALA A 407 -7.27 22.95 -19.49
N LEU A 408 -7.21 24.28 -19.57
CA LEU A 408 -6.35 25.03 -20.50
C LEU A 408 -5.28 25.83 -19.77
N ASP A 409 -4.25 26.23 -20.51
CA ASP A 409 -3.17 27.10 -20.04
C ASP A 409 -3.71 28.42 -19.48
N GLY A 410 -3.00 29.00 -18.51
CA GLY A 410 -3.41 30.24 -17.86
C GLY A 410 -4.61 30.08 -16.92
N ASP A 411 -4.88 28.85 -16.47
CA ASP A 411 -6.01 28.49 -15.60
C ASP A 411 -7.38 28.80 -16.24
N LEU A 412 -7.47 28.59 -17.55
CA LEU A 412 -8.69 28.80 -18.35
C LEU A 412 -9.47 27.49 -18.59
N GLY A 413 -10.72 27.63 -19.01
CA GLY A 413 -11.60 26.50 -19.34
C GLY A 413 -12.27 25.84 -18.13
N LEU A 414 -12.91 24.70 -18.38
CA LEU A 414 -13.67 23.97 -17.36
C LEU A 414 -12.75 23.36 -16.29
N ASN A 415 -13.31 23.16 -15.09
CA ASN A 415 -12.65 22.38 -14.04
C ASN A 415 -12.57 20.90 -14.46
N THR A 416 -11.42 20.29 -14.20
CA THR A 416 -11.12 18.89 -14.46
C THR A 416 -10.80 18.17 -13.15
N GLY A 417 -10.48 16.88 -13.22
CA GLY A 417 -9.87 16.17 -12.09
C GLY A 417 -8.40 16.53 -11.85
N GLY A 418 -7.80 17.43 -12.64
CA GLY A 418 -6.40 17.82 -12.60
C GLY A 418 -5.67 17.52 -13.91
N MET A 419 -5.10 18.55 -14.54
CA MET A 419 -4.28 18.47 -15.77
C MET A 419 -2.78 18.34 -15.50
N GLY A 420 -2.39 18.35 -14.23
CA GLY A 420 -1.02 18.19 -13.79
C GLY A 420 -0.88 18.54 -12.32
N ALA A 421 0.25 18.17 -11.73
CA ALA A 421 0.59 18.52 -10.36
C ALA A 421 2.10 18.65 -10.20
N TYR A 422 2.55 19.26 -9.11
CA TYR A 422 3.96 19.25 -8.71
C TYR A 422 4.11 19.20 -7.20
N ALA A 423 5.24 18.67 -6.74
CA ALA A 423 5.64 18.63 -5.33
C ALA A 423 7.17 18.78 -5.21
N PRO A 424 7.70 19.45 -4.16
CA PRO A 424 6.97 20.16 -3.12
C PRO A 424 6.40 21.52 -3.61
N ALA A 425 5.27 21.95 -3.05
CA ALA A 425 4.63 23.21 -3.32
C ALA A 425 5.30 24.38 -2.54
N PRO A 426 5.93 25.37 -3.21
CA PRO A 426 6.70 26.42 -2.52
C PRO A 426 5.88 27.36 -1.64
N ASN A 427 4.58 27.50 -1.93
CA ASN A 427 3.65 28.34 -1.17
C ASN A 427 3.33 27.75 0.22
N LEU A 428 3.50 26.44 0.42
CA LEU A 428 3.36 25.80 1.72
C LEU A 428 4.65 25.97 2.56
N THR A 429 4.88 27.19 3.03
CA THR A 429 6.05 27.51 3.86
C THR A 429 6.10 26.64 5.13
N PRO A 430 7.29 26.42 5.75
CA PRO A 430 7.40 25.60 6.95
C PRO A 430 6.46 26.02 8.10
N LYS A 431 6.19 27.32 8.24
CA LYS A 431 5.25 27.86 9.23
C LYS A 431 3.82 27.45 8.93
N ILE A 432 3.36 27.66 7.69
CA ILE A 432 2.00 27.31 7.25
C ILE A 432 1.81 25.79 7.32
N ARG A 433 2.81 25.02 6.88
CA ARG A 433 2.82 23.56 6.97
C ARG A 433 2.61 23.08 8.40
N ARG A 434 3.32 23.67 9.38
CA ARG A 434 3.18 23.29 10.79
C ARG A 434 1.75 23.48 11.27
N THR A 435 1.16 24.65 11.01
CA THR A 435 -0.23 24.94 11.39
C THR A 435 -1.21 24.00 10.71
N ALA A 436 -1.05 23.74 9.41
CA ALA A 436 -1.90 22.79 8.69
C ALA A 436 -1.77 21.35 9.22
N MET A 437 -0.56 20.92 9.63
CA MET A 437 -0.35 19.62 10.27
C MET A 437 -1.01 19.53 11.64
N GLU A 438 -0.96 20.58 12.45
CA GLU A 438 -1.68 20.65 13.74
C GLU A 438 -3.21 20.56 13.52
N MET A 439 -3.72 21.22 12.48
CA MET A 439 -5.13 21.12 12.09
C MET A 439 -5.50 19.70 11.66
N LEU A 440 -4.67 19.03 10.84
CA LEU A 440 -4.90 17.64 10.41
C LEU A 440 -4.85 16.67 11.61
N GLN A 441 -3.87 16.82 12.49
CA GLN A 441 -3.76 16.02 13.71
C GLN A 441 -5.00 16.19 14.59
N ARG A 442 -5.50 17.44 14.76
CA ARG A 442 -6.74 17.71 15.49
C ARG A 442 -7.94 17.06 14.82
N THR A 443 -8.05 17.10 13.50
CA THR A 443 -9.13 16.41 12.75
C THR A 443 -9.12 14.92 13.07
N VAL A 444 -7.98 14.23 12.96
CA VAL A 444 -7.90 12.78 13.23
C VAL A 444 -8.20 12.46 14.69
N THR A 445 -7.66 13.23 15.65
CA THR A 445 -7.96 13.05 17.08
C THR A 445 -9.46 13.18 17.34
N LYS A 446 -10.12 14.21 16.80
CA LYS A 446 -11.56 14.44 17.02
C LYS A 446 -12.46 13.44 16.31
N MET A 447 -12.06 12.94 15.15
CA MET A 447 -12.73 11.82 14.49
C MET A 447 -12.68 10.55 15.36
N ALA A 448 -11.52 10.25 15.96
CA ALA A 448 -11.38 9.11 16.87
C ALA A 448 -12.22 9.26 18.15
N GLU A 449 -12.26 10.46 18.75
CA GLU A 449 -13.12 10.77 19.91
C GLU A 449 -14.61 10.57 19.61
N GLU A 450 -15.05 10.82 18.36
CA GLU A 450 -16.43 10.57 17.90
C GLU A 450 -16.70 9.09 17.50
N GLY A 451 -15.75 8.19 17.75
CA GLY A 451 -15.87 6.76 17.43
C GLY A 451 -15.70 6.44 15.94
N ARG A 452 -15.02 7.31 15.19
CA ARG A 452 -14.83 7.22 13.74
C ARG A 452 -13.34 7.35 13.38
N PRO A 453 -12.45 6.50 13.92
CA PRO A 453 -11.01 6.62 13.65
C PRO A 453 -10.73 6.61 12.15
N TYR A 454 -9.87 7.52 11.71
CA TYR A 454 -9.55 7.70 10.31
C TYR A 454 -8.25 6.97 9.94
N VAL A 455 -8.35 5.89 9.17
CA VAL A 455 -7.20 5.12 8.66
C VAL A 455 -7.06 5.34 7.16
N GLY A 456 -5.85 5.64 6.68
CA GLY A 456 -5.57 5.84 5.25
C GLY A 456 -4.89 7.16 4.95
N VAL A 457 -5.15 7.72 3.76
CA VAL A 457 -4.67 9.07 3.39
C VAL A 457 -5.77 10.08 3.64
N LEU A 458 -5.51 11.06 4.51
CA LEU A 458 -6.34 12.26 4.64
C LEU A 458 -5.73 13.35 3.75
N TYR A 459 -6.43 13.67 2.67
CA TYR A 459 -6.09 14.78 1.78
C TYR A 459 -6.85 16.00 2.26
N ALA A 460 -6.13 17.10 2.54
CA ALA A 460 -6.73 18.40 2.77
C ALA A 460 -6.41 19.36 1.62
N GLY A 461 -7.46 19.91 1.00
CA GLY A 461 -7.34 21.12 0.21
C GLY A 461 -7.25 22.31 1.15
N LEU A 462 -6.22 23.14 1.01
CA LEU A 462 -5.97 24.32 1.84
C LEU A 462 -6.11 25.59 1.02
N MET A 463 -6.73 26.60 1.60
CA MET A 463 -6.59 27.98 1.15
C MET A 463 -5.65 28.72 2.09
N ILE A 464 -4.58 29.29 1.54
CA ILE A 464 -3.69 30.21 2.27
C ILE A 464 -4.25 31.61 2.07
N ASP A 465 -4.92 32.14 3.09
CA ASP A 465 -5.59 33.44 3.04
C ASP A 465 -4.61 34.56 2.68
N LYS A 466 -5.00 35.47 1.78
CA LYS A 466 -4.10 36.56 1.36
C LYS A 466 -3.75 37.51 2.49
N THR A 467 -4.66 37.71 3.45
CA THR A 467 -4.60 38.75 4.47
C THR A 467 -3.75 38.34 5.66
N ASP A 468 -4.12 37.24 6.33
CA ASP A 468 -3.46 36.79 7.56
C ASP A 468 -2.41 35.69 7.32
N LYS A 469 -2.35 35.15 6.10
CA LYS A 469 -1.45 34.05 5.68
C LYS A 469 -1.66 32.76 6.49
N LEU A 470 -2.86 32.55 7.04
CA LEU A 470 -3.22 31.35 7.76
C LEU A 470 -3.94 30.34 6.84
N PRO A 471 -3.69 29.03 7.03
CA PRO A 471 -4.37 28.00 6.26
C PRO A 471 -5.82 27.80 6.77
N LYS A 472 -6.76 27.65 5.84
CA LYS A 472 -8.13 27.19 6.10
C LYS A 472 -8.41 25.93 5.28
N PHE A 473 -9.14 24.95 5.84
CA PHE A 473 -9.53 23.76 5.09
C PHE A 473 -10.65 24.08 4.08
N LEU A 474 -10.35 23.92 2.80
CA LEU A 474 -11.31 24.05 1.70
C LEU A 474 -12.16 22.81 1.51
N GLU A 475 -11.57 21.63 1.64
CA GLU A 475 -12.25 20.33 1.51
C GLU A 475 -11.34 19.21 1.99
N PHE A 476 -11.95 18.05 2.24
CA PHE A 476 -11.21 16.81 2.44
C PHE A 476 -11.48 15.85 1.28
N ASN A 477 -10.44 15.15 0.86
CA ASN A 477 -10.58 13.90 0.14
C ASN A 477 -10.08 12.76 1.05
N CYS A 478 -10.77 11.64 1.02
CA CYS A 478 -10.58 10.53 1.95
C CYS A 478 -9.64 9.45 1.40
N ARG A 479 -8.81 9.82 0.43
CA ARG A 479 -7.94 8.94 -0.36
C ARG A 479 -6.81 9.76 -0.97
N PHE A 480 -5.90 9.06 -1.64
CA PHE A 480 -4.86 9.67 -2.43
C PHE A 480 -5.42 10.58 -3.55
N GLY A 481 -4.73 11.69 -3.83
CA GLY A 481 -5.06 12.61 -4.91
C GLY A 481 -4.72 12.03 -6.29
N ASP A 482 -5.31 12.56 -7.36
CA ASP A 482 -4.97 12.19 -8.73
C ASP A 482 -5.06 13.45 -9.59
N PRO A 483 -3.94 14.07 -10.03
CA PRO A 483 -2.62 13.46 -10.22
C PRO A 483 -1.58 13.65 -9.09
N GLU A 484 -1.97 14.05 -7.88
CA GLU A 484 -1.00 14.34 -6.81
C GLU A 484 -0.21 13.11 -6.37
N THR A 485 -0.79 11.91 -6.45
CA THR A 485 -0.09 10.66 -6.12
C THR A 485 1.11 10.42 -7.03
N GLN A 486 0.97 10.79 -8.30
CA GLN A 486 1.99 10.60 -9.33
C GLN A 486 3.20 11.50 -9.10
N VAL A 487 3.08 12.61 -8.37
CA VAL A 487 4.24 13.42 -7.94
C VAL A 487 4.74 13.05 -6.54
N LEU A 488 3.88 12.54 -5.66
CA LEU A 488 4.26 12.22 -4.29
C LEU A 488 5.00 10.88 -4.20
N LEU A 489 4.44 9.79 -4.73
CA LEU A 489 5.03 8.46 -4.56
C LEU A 489 6.44 8.31 -5.15
N PRO A 490 6.80 8.95 -6.28
CA PRO A 490 8.20 8.93 -6.74
C PRO A 490 9.19 9.57 -5.77
N LEU A 491 8.73 10.50 -4.92
CA LEU A 491 9.56 11.15 -3.90
C LEU A 491 9.58 10.37 -2.56
N LEU A 492 8.76 9.32 -2.41
CA LEU A 492 8.72 8.53 -1.18
C LEU A 492 9.96 7.62 -1.09
N ALA A 493 10.77 7.84 -0.06
CA ALA A 493 11.96 7.03 0.22
C ALA A 493 11.63 5.79 1.07
N SER A 494 10.63 5.89 1.95
CA SER A 494 10.17 4.74 2.74
C SER A 494 9.50 3.67 1.87
N ASP A 495 9.57 2.42 2.34
CA ASP A 495 8.82 1.30 1.79
C ASP A 495 7.30 1.51 1.98
N LEU A 496 6.55 1.56 0.86
CA LEU A 496 5.12 1.89 0.89
C LEU A 496 4.28 0.82 1.61
N LEU A 497 4.63 -0.46 1.48
CA LEU A 497 3.95 -1.54 2.20
C LEU A 497 4.07 -1.36 3.72
N THR A 498 5.26 -1.01 4.20
CA THR A 498 5.54 -0.74 5.62
C THR A 498 4.70 0.43 6.13
N VAL A 499 4.59 1.51 5.34
CA VAL A 499 3.74 2.66 5.70
C VAL A 499 2.27 2.25 5.80
N PHE A 500 1.75 1.50 4.81
CA PHE A 500 0.37 1.04 4.83
C PHE A 500 0.08 0.10 6.00
N ARG A 501 0.95 -0.89 6.26
CA ARG A 501 0.82 -1.78 7.43
C ARG A 501 0.82 -1.00 8.73
N SER A 502 1.72 -0.04 8.87
CA SER A 502 1.78 0.82 10.07
C SER A 502 0.48 1.60 10.29
N CYS A 503 -0.18 2.01 9.19
CA CYS A 503 -1.49 2.66 9.27
C CYS A 503 -2.60 1.67 9.71
N THR A 504 -2.65 0.48 9.13
CA THR A 504 -3.70 -0.51 9.45
C THR A 504 -3.51 -1.16 10.82
N GLU A 505 -2.28 -1.23 11.32
CA GLU A 505 -1.93 -1.84 12.61
C GLU A 505 -1.90 -0.82 13.76
N GLY A 506 -2.05 0.48 13.48
CA GLY A 506 -2.00 1.51 14.52
C GLY A 506 -0.59 1.72 15.09
N THR A 507 0.45 1.57 14.27
CA THR A 507 1.86 1.67 14.70
C THR A 507 2.61 2.80 13.99
N LEU A 508 1.90 3.69 13.29
CA LEU A 508 2.49 4.80 12.53
C LEU A 508 3.22 5.77 13.46
N THR A 509 4.46 6.10 13.09
CA THR A 509 5.28 7.15 13.71
C THR A 509 5.85 8.08 12.65
N SER A 510 6.41 9.22 13.07
CA SER A 510 7.06 10.16 12.14
C SER A 510 8.19 9.51 11.33
N ASP A 511 8.89 8.55 11.92
CA ASP A 511 10.07 7.92 11.32
C ASP A 511 9.69 6.87 10.27
N THR A 512 8.44 6.39 10.28
CA THR A 512 7.91 5.45 9.27
C THR A 512 7.94 6.05 7.87
N VAL A 513 7.84 7.38 7.72
CA VAL A 513 7.68 8.05 6.42
C VAL A 513 8.83 9.03 6.16
N GLN A 514 9.67 8.69 5.18
CA GLN A 514 10.80 9.49 4.74
C GLN A 514 10.66 9.81 3.25
N TRP A 515 11.20 10.96 2.85
CA TRP A 515 11.09 11.49 1.49
C TRP A 515 12.49 11.80 0.96
N HIS A 516 12.71 11.53 -0.32
CA HIS A 516 13.90 12.00 -1.02
C HIS A 516 13.86 13.53 -1.16
N SER A 517 15.04 14.14 -1.15
CA SER A 517 15.19 15.53 -1.60
C SER A 517 14.96 15.62 -3.10
N GLY A 518 14.43 16.73 -3.57
CA GLY A 518 14.17 16.97 -4.99
C GLY A 518 12.74 17.43 -5.21
N ALA A 519 12.32 17.37 -6.47
CA ALA A 519 10.96 17.69 -6.87
C ALA A 519 10.46 16.73 -7.94
N ALA A 520 9.14 16.65 -8.05
CA ALA A 520 8.44 15.93 -9.09
C ALA A 520 7.38 16.82 -9.74
N CYS A 521 7.17 16.65 -11.04
CA CYS A 521 6.15 17.33 -11.81
C CYS A 521 5.46 16.33 -12.73
N THR A 522 4.13 16.33 -12.75
CA THR A 522 3.32 15.48 -13.62
C THR A 522 2.53 16.33 -14.60
N VAL A 523 2.65 16.02 -15.88
CA VAL A 523 1.81 16.57 -16.97
C VAL A 523 0.80 15.50 -17.39
N VAL A 524 -0.50 15.84 -17.34
CA VAL A 524 -1.55 14.93 -17.81
C VAL A 524 -1.78 15.12 -19.30
N LYS A 525 -1.76 14.01 -20.04
CA LYS A 525 -2.20 13.93 -21.43
C LYS A 525 -3.64 13.41 -21.43
N ALA A 526 -4.56 14.24 -21.89
CA ALA A 526 -5.99 13.97 -21.95
C ALA A 526 -6.46 13.76 -23.40
N ALA A 527 -7.61 13.13 -23.58
CA ALA A 527 -8.31 13.12 -24.86
C ALA A 527 -8.89 14.51 -25.13
N GLU A 528 -8.80 14.98 -26.37
CA GLU A 528 -9.35 16.25 -26.81
C GLU A 528 -10.86 16.32 -26.51
N GLY A 529 -11.31 17.46 -25.99
CA GLY A 529 -12.69 17.66 -25.53
C GLY A 529 -12.95 17.32 -24.06
N TYR A 530 -12.04 16.61 -23.37
CA TYR A 530 -12.09 16.50 -21.90
C TYR A 530 -12.02 17.92 -21.27
N PRO A 531 -12.86 18.25 -20.26
CA PRO A 531 -13.69 17.39 -19.40
C PRO A 531 -15.16 17.21 -19.80
N ASN A 532 -15.55 17.68 -21.00
CA ASN A 532 -16.91 17.46 -21.52
C ASN A 532 -17.15 15.97 -21.80
N SER A 533 -18.41 15.56 -21.86
CA SER A 533 -18.77 14.22 -22.35
C SER A 533 -18.56 14.16 -23.87
N GLY A 534 -18.12 13.01 -24.40
CA GLY A 534 -17.99 12.78 -25.84
C GLY A 534 -16.58 12.88 -26.42
N TYR A 535 -15.54 12.92 -25.59
CA TYR A 535 -14.14 12.80 -26.05
C TYR A 535 -13.87 11.43 -26.72
N PRO A 536 -12.96 11.37 -27.70
CA PRO A 536 -12.64 10.14 -28.42
C PRO A 536 -11.96 9.11 -27.52
N LYS A 537 -12.17 7.83 -27.85
CA LYS A 537 -11.58 6.65 -27.19
C LYS A 537 -11.05 5.69 -28.26
N GLY A 538 -10.26 4.70 -27.85
CA GLY A 538 -9.69 3.68 -28.73
C GLY A 538 -8.48 4.16 -29.51
N MET A 539 -7.90 5.31 -29.15
CA MET A 539 -6.78 5.91 -29.87
C MET A 539 -5.49 5.21 -29.46
N GLU A 540 -4.76 4.67 -30.44
CA GLU A 540 -3.47 4.00 -30.22
C GLU A 540 -2.44 4.95 -29.62
N ILE A 541 -1.75 4.47 -28.59
CA ILE A 541 -0.75 5.21 -27.83
C ILE A 541 0.64 4.70 -28.21
N CYS A 542 1.51 5.62 -28.63
CA CYS A 542 2.88 5.34 -29.07
C CYS A 542 3.91 6.05 -28.18
N GLY A 543 5.12 5.49 -28.09
CA GLY A 543 6.27 6.11 -27.41
C GLY A 543 6.32 5.89 -25.90
N LEU A 544 5.53 4.96 -25.35
CA LEU A 544 5.49 4.67 -23.90
C LEU A 544 6.85 4.18 -23.37
N GLU A 545 7.48 3.27 -24.09
CA GLU A 545 8.76 2.65 -23.73
C GLU A 545 9.88 3.68 -23.83
N ALA A 546 9.96 4.38 -24.97
CA ALA A 546 10.94 5.43 -25.20
C ALA A 546 10.87 6.55 -24.14
N ALA A 547 9.67 6.91 -23.68
CA ALA A 547 9.53 7.90 -22.60
C ALA A 547 9.98 7.37 -21.23
N ASN A 548 9.73 6.08 -20.93
CA ASN A 548 10.18 5.46 -19.68
C ASN A 548 11.70 5.15 -19.67
N GLU A 549 12.37 5.18 -20.82
CA GLU A 549 13.84 5.08 -20.92
C GLU A 549 14.55 6.40 -20.55
N ILE A 550 13.83 7.52 -20.51
CA ILE A 550 14.40 8.82 -20.12
C ILE A 550 14.63 8.84 -18.61
N ASP A 551 15.85 9.17 -18.19
CA ASP A 551 16.23 9.21 -16.78
C ASP A 551 15.33 10.16 -15.96
N GLY A 552 14.73 9.63 -14.89
CA GLY A 552 13.83 10.36 -14.02
C GLY A 552 12.47 10.66 -14.64
N VAL A 553 12.07 9.98 -15.72
CA VAL A 553 10.71 10.04 -16.28
C VAL A 553 9.95 8.76 -15.98
N SER A 554 8.66 8.89 -15.68
CA SER A 554 7.75 7.76 -15.53
C SER A 554 6.39 8.07 -16.13
N VAL A 555 5.86 7.15 -16.94
CA VAL A 555 4.54 7.27 -17.57
C VAL A 555 3.52 6.42 -16.83
N PHE A 556 2.64 7.07 -16.08
CA PHE A 556 1.53 6.41 -15.41
C PHE A 556 0.31 6.37 -16.31
N HIS A 557 -0.27 5.18 -16.47
CA HIS A 557 -1.49 5.00 -17.25
C HIS A 557 -2.72 5.34 -16.39
N ALA A 558 -3.63 6.14 -16.93
CA ALA A 558 -4.93 6.41 -16.31
C ALA A 558 -6.03 5.72 -17.15
N GLY A 559 -6.75 6.48 -17.99
CA GLY A 559 -7.75 5.92 -18.91
C GLY A 559 -7.11 5.26 -20.12
N THR A 560 -6.48 4.10 -19.93
CA THR A 560 -5.96 3.25 -21.02
C THR A 560 -6.45 1.81 -20.89
N VAL A 561 -6.49 1.09 -22.00
CA VAL A 561 -6.74 -0.35 -22.06
C VAL A 561 -5.68 -1.00 -22.94
N MET A 562 -5.26 -2.21 -22.57
CA MET A 562 -4.38 -3.02 -23.40
C MET A 562 -5.22 -4.02 -24.18
N ASP A 563 -5.05 -4.02 -25.48
CA ASP A 563 -5.61 -5.04 -26.36
C ASP A 563 -4.82 -6.34 -26.19
N LYS A 564 -5.51 -7.44 -25.83
CA LYS A 564 -4.87 -8.72 -25.50
C LYS A 564 -4.27 -9.43 -26.70
N GLU A 565 -4.73 -9.14 -27.92
CA GLU A 565 -4.28 -9.82 -29.14
C GLU A 565 -3.09 -9.09 -29.77
N SER A 566 -3.21 -7.77 -29.91
CA SER A 566 -2.19 -6.94 -30.55
C SER A 566 -1.13 -6.41 -29.57
N SER A 567 -1.35 -6.56 -28.25
CA SER A 567 -0.53 -5.95 -27.18
C SER A 567 -0.41 -4.42 -27.29
N LYS A 568 -1.31 -3.77 -28.05
CA LYS A 568 -1.35 -2.33 -28.20
C LYS A 568 -2.09 -1.70 -27.03
N VAL A 569 -1.65 -0.51 -26.63
CA VAL A 569 -2.33 0.30 -25.63
C VAL A 569 -3.17 1.36 -26.33
N THR A 570 -4.44 1.49 -25.95
CA THR A 570 -5.35 2.50 -26.48
C THR A 570 -5.98 3.34 -25.37
N SER A 571 -6.44 4.55 -25.70
CA SER A 571 -7.17 5.41 -24.77
C SER A 571 -8.57 4.85 -24.43
N SER A 572 -9.00 4.96 -23.18
CA SER A 572 -10.31 4.49 -22.71
C SER A 572 -11.05 5.49 -21.82
N GLY A 573 -10.38 6.57 -21.38
CA GLY A 573 -10.93 7.61 -20.51
C GLY A 573 -10.47 9.02 -20.88
N GLY A 574 -11.00 10.03 -20.18
CA GLY A 574 -10.74 11.44 -20.48
C GLY A 574 -9.29 11.86 -20.16
N ARG A 575 -8.81 11.55 -18.96
CA ARG A 575 -7.37 11.60 -18.64
C ARG A 575 -6.76 10.28 -19.05
N VAL A 576 -5.79 10.31 -19.97
CA VAL A 576 -5.26 9.10 -20.60
C VAL A 576 -3.95 8.69 -19.93
N LEU A 577 -2.99 9.61 -19.82
CA LEU A 577 -1.68 9.36 -19.22
C LEU A 577 -1.29 10.51 -18.28
N ALA A 578 -0.44 10.19 -17.30
CA ALA A 578 0.23 11.13 -16.42
C ALA A 578 1.74 10.92 -16.56
N VAL A 579 2.41 11.85 -17.24
CA VAL A 579 3.87 11.78 -17.47
C VAL A 579 4.57 12.59 -16.40
N THR A 580 5.40 11.91 -15.60
CA THR A 580 6.04 12.49 -14.42
C THR A 580 7.54 12.60 -14.63
N GLY A 581 8.09 13.78 -14.39
CA GLY A 581 9.53 14.01 -14.28
C GLY A 581 9.94 14.21 -12.83
N VAL A 582 11.06 13.62 -12.42
CA VAL A 582 11.71 13.79 -11.11
C VAL A 582 13.10 14.38 -11.31
N GLY A 583 13.41 15.45 -10.58
CA GLY A 583 14.68 16.17 -10.67
C GLY A 583 15.17 16.67 -9.32
N GLU A 584 16.39 17.21 -9.32
CA GLU A 584 17.03 17.80 -8.12
C GLU A 584 16.27 19.03 -7.58
N ASP A 585 15.52 19.70 -8.46
CA ASP A 585 14.66 20.82 -8.13
C ASP A 585 13.43 20.88 -9.05
N LEU A 586 12.53 21.83 -8.78
CA LEU A 586 11.28 21.96 -9.52
C LEU A 586 11.48 22.32 -11.00
N PRO A 587 12.37 23.26 -11.39
CA PRO A 587 12.74 23.48 -12.79
C PRO A 587 13.17 22.20 -13.53
N ALA A 588 14.07 21.40 -12.94
CA ALA A 588 14.54 20.15 -13.55
C ALA A 588 13.41 19.12 -13.69
N ALA A 589 12.57 18.97 -12.67
CA ALA A 589 11.42 18.08 -12.70
C ALA A 589 10.40 18.48 -13.79
N ILE A 590 10.12 19.77 -13.95
CA ILE A 590 9.26 20.30 -15.01
C ILE A 590 9.85 19.99 -16.38
N ALA A 591 11.14 20.27 -16.59
CA ALA A 591 11.81 20.01 -17.87
C ALA A 591 11.69 18.53 -18.28
N LYS A 592 12.01 17.61 -17.36
CA LYS A 592 11.90 16.16 -17.59
C LYS A 592 10.47 15.71 -17.88
N ALA A 593 9.48 16.24 -17.16
CA ALA A 593 8.08 15.91 -17.40
C ALA A 593 7.63 16.28 -18.82
N TYR A 594 8.04 17.46 -19.30
CA TYR A 594 7.74 17.91 -20.66
C TYR A 594 8.55 17.18 -21.73
N GLU A 595 9.80 16.79 -21.43
CA GLU A 595 10.60 15.93 -22.30
C GLU A 595 9.90 14.60 -22.54
N GLY A 596 9.52 13.88 -21.47
CA GLY A 596 8.76 12.64 -21.57
C GLY A 596 7.40 12.82 -22.25
N ALA A 597 6.68 13.90 -21.94
CA ALA A 597 5.37 14.17 -22.54
C ALA A 597 5.46 14.48 -24.04
N GLY A 598 6.61 14.97 -24.52
CA GLY A 598 6.89 15.19 -25.94
C GLY A 598 7.14 13.90 -26.72
N VAL A 599 7.59 12.83 -26.05
CA VAL A 599 7.85 11.52 -26.68
C VAL A 599 6.58 10.69 -26.82
N VAL A 600 5.71 10.68 -25.80
CA VAL A 600 4.46 9.93 -25.86
C VAL A 600 3.41 10.66 -26.69
N SER A 601 2.73 9.96 -27.58
CA SER A 601 1.68 10.54 -28.43
C SER A 601 0.53 9.59 -28.70
N PHE A 602 -0.65 10.18 -28.91
CA PHE A 602 -1.82 9.52 -29.47
C PHE A 602 -2.63 10.57 -30.26
N PRO A 603 -3.45 10.17 -31.25
CA PRO A 603 -4.35 11.08 -31.97
C PRO A 603 -5.23 11.90 -31.01
N GLN A 604 -5.62 13.13 -31.39
CA GLN A 604 -6.59 13.95 -30.63
C GLN A 604 -6.26 14.04 -29.13
N GLN A 605 -4.99 14.30 -28.82
CA GLN A 605 -4.50 14.51 -27.47
C GLN A 605 -4.47 15.99 -27.11
N HIS A 606 -4.65 16.28 -25.82
CA HIS A 606 -4.53 17.61 -25.24
C HIS A 606 -3.69 17.55 -23.96
N MET A 607 -2.83 18.54 -23.76
CA MET A 607 -2.08 18.73 -22.50
C MET A 607 -1.81 20.21 -22.28
N ARG A 608 -1.66 20.61 -21.01
CA ARG A 608 -1.24 21.97 -20.65
C ARG A 608 0.26 22.14 -20.84
N THR A 609 0.70 23.34 -21.23
CA THR A 609 2.12 23.68 -21.42
C THR A 609 2.72 24.49 -20.26
N ASP A 610 1.90 24.86 -19.27
CA ASP A 610 2.25 25.74 -18.16
C ASP A 610 2.27 25.07 -16.76
N ILE A 611 2.23 23.74 -16.68
CA ILE A 611 2.25 23.01 -15.40
C ILE A 611 3.52 23.37 -14.61
N GLY A 612 3.34 23.78 -13.35
CA GLY A 612 4.42 24.18 -12.45
C GLY A 612 5.04 25.56 -12.73
N ARG A 613 4.77 26.20 -13.88
CA ARG A 613 5.39 27.50 -14.24
C ARG A 613 5.05 28.62 -13.26
N LYS A 614 3.83 28.62 -12.71
CA LYS A 614 3.40 29.63 -11.72
C LYS A 614 4.26 29.57 -10.46
N ALA A 615 4.68 28.38 -10.04
CA ALA A 615 5.54 28.19 -8.87
C ALA A 615 6.96 28.72 -9.06
N LEU A 616 7.42 28.84 -10.31
CA LEU A 616 8.74 29.37 -10.65
C LEU A 616 8.77 30.91 -10.62
N ARG A 617 7.60 31.57 -10.65
CA ARG A 617 7.52 33.03 -10.57
C ARG A 617 7.94 33.48 -9.18
N ARG A 618 9.16 34.02 -9.05
CA ARG A 618 9.62 34.63 -7.81
C ARG A 618 9.10 36.07 -7.75
N PRO A 619 8.51 36.52 -6.63
CA PRO A 619 8.26 37.93 -6.44
C PRO A 619 9.61 38.66 -6.41
N VAL A 620 9.84 39.55 -7.38
CA VAL A 620 11.03 40.40 -7.41
C VAL A 620 10.96 41.36 -6.22
N ARG A 621 11.93 41.27 -5.31
CA ARG A 621 12.10 42.27 -4.25
C ARG A 621 12.95 43.40 -4.79
N ILE A 622 12.30 44.50 -5.17
CA ILE A 622 12.99 45.73 -5.53
C ILE A 622 13.34 46.47 -4.23
N GLY A 623 14.62 46.50 -3.88
CA GLY A 623 15.12 47.35 -2.80
C GLY A 623 15.42 48.74 -3.34
N VAL A 624 14.65 49.75 -2.91
CA VAL A 624 14.90 51.15 -3.28
C VAL A 624 15.75 51.80 -2.18
N LEU A 625 17.01 52.11 -2.49
CA LEU A 625 17.88 52.91 -1.62
C LEU A 625 17.61 54.40 -1.88
N GLY A 626 16.83 55.03 -1.00
CA GLY A 626 16.56 56.47 -1.06
C GLY A 626 17.75 57.29 -0.54
N SER A 627 18.17 58.29 -1.30
CA SER A 627 19.02 59.38 -0.81
C SER A 627 18.15 60.41 -0.08
N THR A 628 18.67 61.07 0.97
CA THR A 628 17.98 62.14 1.71
C THR A 628 17.64 63.38 0.85
N ARG A 629 18.00 63.37 -0.44
CA ARG A 629 17.58 64.37 -1.44
C ARG A 629 16.59 63.76 -2.44
N GLY A 630 15.33 63.68 -2.03
CA GLY A 630 14.15 63.64 -2.92
C GLY A 630 14.19 62.62 -4.06
N THR A 631 14.26 61.33 -3.75
CA THR A 631 13.95 60.30 -4.76
C THR A 631 12.43 60.17 -4.89
N ASP A 632 11.88 60.50 -6.06
CA ASP A 632 10.44 60.36 -6.33
C ASP A 632 10.09 58.87 -6.50
N LEU A 633 9.51 58.30 -5.45
CA LEU A 633 9.06 56.92 -5.40
C LEU A 633 7.86 56.67 -6.33
N GLN A 634 7.14 57.71 -6.76
CA GLN A 634 5.92 57.56 -7.56
C GLN A 634 6.23 56.98 -8.95
N ALA A 635 7.32 57.41 -9.60
CA ALA A 635 7.73 56.86 -10.89
C ALA A 635 8.03 55.34 -10.85
N ILE A 636 8.55 54.85 -9.71
CA ILE A 636 8.81 53.42 -9.50
C ILE A 636 7.49 52.68 -9.27
N ILE A 637 6.58 53.25 -8.46
CA ILE A 637 5.25 52.69 -8.21
C ILE A 637 4.45 52.62 -9.51
N ASP A 638 4.49 53.66 -10.33
CA ASP A 638 3.79 53.73 -11.62
C ASP A 638 4.38 52.74 -12.64
N ALA A 639 5.70 52.53 -12.64
CA ALA A 639 6.36 51.54 -13.48
C ALA A 639 6.05 50.09 -13.05
N VAL A 640 5.89 49.82 -11.75
CA VAL A 640 5.42 48.53 -11.23
C VAL A 640 3.94 48.32 -11.58
N ALA A 641 3.10 49.33 -11.39
CA ALA A 641 1.67 49.27 -11.71
C ALA A 641 1.41 49.15 -13.22
N GLY A 642 2.25 49.76 -14.05
CA GLY A 642 2.20 49.71 -15.52
C GLY A 642 2.87 48.49 -16.15
N GLY A 643 3.49 47.61 -15.35
CA GLY A 643 4.13 46.37 -15.84
C GLY A 643 5.45 46.54 -16.60
N THR A 644 5.99 47.77 -16.67
CA THR A 644 7.29 48.07 -17.31
C THR A 644 8.47 47.58 -16.49
N LEU A 645 8.29 47.37 -15.18
CA LEU A 645 9.18 46.58 -14.33
C LEU A 645 8.54 45.20 -14.09
N SER A 646 8.68 44.28 -15.04
CA SER A 646 8.29 42.87 -14.90
C SER A 646 9.51 41.99 -14.72
N GLY A 647 9.43 41.06 -13.76
CA GLY A 647 10.44 40.03 -13.49
C GLY A 647 10.21 38.75 -14.28
#